data_AF-A0A2D5IZE6-F1
#
_entry.id   AF-A0A2D5IZE6-F1
#
_cell.length_a   1.000
_cell.length_b   1.000
_cell.length_c   1.000
_cell.angle_alpha   90.00
_cell.angle_beta   90.00
_cell.angle_gamma   90.00
#
_symmetry.space_group_name_H-M   'P 1'
#
loop_
_entity.id
_entity.type
_entity.pdbx_description
1 polymer ?
#
loop_
_entity_poly.entity_id
_entity_poly.type
_entity_poly.pdbx_seq_one_letter_code
_entity_poly.pdbx_strand_id
1 'polypeptide(L)'
;MTNGLKRLGRVLLWILAALAGLAVIGLVVGFFVIRGLVQPPSDQFGNVEDEAKRAGRTVDSFPGAADPDFARMDRGLLLPPAPGQPYPPEIMEVAAVSRLEPEEVRQAALRGQNMWIVWTGGNDRFWDYAARTAIGSFDLLKIVSSHPSQAYGRYNRFRYLGLMNEPCFTQPTQENPARFGLWLDTRNDDCPADSFADAAAYPGVKIPAERLKKGEVDARGEPTPLAELYPASTEDGALPVGSYYGEPTGVVGLRLFPNPEFDAEAAAHWDPEKFYTDADYYNDKTLVRPYRVGMSCAFCHVGPNPLDPPDDVENPTWSEMTSNPGAQYFWVDRIFFWNTAPRDDRGVPAMNEGNFLYQIFHTNPPGSLDTSLVSTDYMNNPRTMNAVYEVGARLGIAGKTGIETLQGGERDNRQFQDFPQTAALAALFDEATGKGASMRVLKDGADSVGTLGALNRVYLNIGLFSEEWLLHFRPFLGGQKISPIEIANAQKNSVFWQATEAQSADMAIFFLVAARADRLKDAPGGAEILAAQDADLLDQGKVVFADTCAACHSSKQPDPDPVFGVDSGVCEGGGTGPEYRQCWDRFWAWAQSDTFKRQMRDMVRQDNFLEANYLSTERRVPLDLLGTNACSAVATNGLKGDIWDNFTSSTYKSLPPPGEVTVHHPVSGAAMPFQSLGNGRGYLRPASLVSLWTSAPYLLNNSVGYTPYPYTRDYYAPAGEGAYGATQCPNRNTDDPFLPCVENRVAAFDSSIRKLLDPSTRRMDQQTTEPVPGYIYRTSAPSCLVIPPGFTPDIVQTWSGTLTKLAPWAVTPEGAIALGPFPEGFPINALTNTKLLPDNDEPDMLGHMVRLGKSGPALIGAFKQLGGQCSAEQMADPGVRAHSAQVVAQTGLIDTLVGLSKCPDYVVNRGHDFGAPLSDPQREALIAYLMHF
;
A
#
# COMPACT_ATOMS: atom_id res chain seq x y z
N MET A 1 -54.63 8.04 -54.73
CA MET A 1 -53.45 7.61 -53.94
C MET A 1 -53.48 6.08 -53.82
N THR A 2 -52.49 5.43 -54.42
CA THR A 2 -52.53 4.04 -54.87
C THR A 2 -52.10 3.05 -53.80
N ASN A 3 -52.61 1.81 -53.88
CA ASN A 3 -52.32 0.67 -52.98
C ASN A 3 -50.82 0.40 -52.75
N GLY A 4 -49.93 0.88 -53.63
CA GLY A 4 -48.47 0.77 -53.52
C GLY A 4 -47.87 1.54 -52.35
N LEU A 5 -48.31 2.79 -52.09
CA LEU A 5 -47.81 3.59 -50.95
C LEU A 5 -48.20 2.98 -49.59
N LYS A 6 -49.39 2.37 -49.49
CA LYS A 6 -49.85 1.67 -48.27
C LYS A 6 -49.12 0.34 -48.02
N ARG A 7 -48.61 -0.32 -49.07
CA ARG A 7 -47.76 -1.52 -48.94
C ARG A 7 -46.32 -1.15 -48.56
N LEU A 8 -45.75 -0.12 -49.20
CA LEU A 8 -44.42 0.39 -48.87
C LEU A 8 -44.35 0.89 -47.42
N GLY A 9 -45.36 1.65 -46.97
CA GLY A 9 -45.46 2.09 -45.57
C GLY A 9 -45.57 0.92 -44.57
N ARG A 10 -46.27 -0.16 -44.92
CA ARG A 10 -46.32 -1.38 -44.09
C ARG A 10 -44.97 -2.10 -44.02
N VAL A 11 -44.28 -2.25 -45.15
CA VAL A 11 -42.95 -2.88 -45.19
C VAL A 11 -41.93 -2.06 -44.40
N LEU A 12 -41.92 -0.73 -44.55
CA LEU A 12 -41.08 0.15 -43.73
C LEU A 12 -41.41 0.05 -42.24
N LEU A 13 -42.69 -0.02 -41.87
CA LEU A 13 -43.10 -0.21 -40.48
C LEU A 13 -42.63 -1.56 -39.92
N TRP A 14 -42.69 -2.63 -40.72
CA TRP A 14 -42.18 -3.96 -40.35
C TRP A 14 -40.65 -3.98 -40.21
N ILE A 15 -39.92 -3.31 -41.11
CA ILE A 15 -38.46 -3.16 -41.00
C ILE A 15 -38.10 -2.37 -39.76
N LEU A 16 -38.77 -1.24 -39.49
CA LEU A 16 -38.56 -0.44 -38.29
C LEU A 16 -38.91 -1.22 -37.02
N ALA A 17 -40.00 -1.98 -37.01
CA ALA A 17 -40.38 -2.83 -35.88
C ALA A 17 -39.39 -3.98 -35.66
N ALA A 18 -38.87 -4.60 -36.73
CA ALA A 18 -37.85 -5.63 -36.65
C ALA A 18 -36.51 -5.06 -36.16
N LEU A 19 -36.09 -3.90 -36.65
CA LEU A 19 -34.89 -3.19 -36.16
C LEU A 19 -35.06 -2.76 -34.70
N ALA A 20 -36.23 -2.27 -34.29
CA ALA A 20 -36.54 -1.96 -32.91
C ALA A 20 -36.52 -3.22 -32.03
N GLY A 21 -37.09 -4.33 -32.51
CA GLY A 21 -37.03 -5.63 -31.83
C GLY A 21 -35.61 -6.15 -31.66
N LEU A 22 -34.77 -6.07 -32.70
CA LEU A 22 -33.36 -6.42 -32.65
C LEU A 22 -32.55 -5.49 -31.73
N ALA A 23 -32.86 -4.20 -31.71
CA ALA A 23 -32.24 -3.25 -30.78
C ALA A 23 -32.60 -3.58 -29.33
N VAL A 24 -33.87 -3.92 -29.04
CA VAL A 24 -34.31 -4.37 -27.71
C VAL A 24 -33.62 -5.67 -27.32
N ILE A 25 -33.54 -6.66 -28.20
CA ILE A 25 -32.82 -7.91 -27.94
C ILE A 25 -31.34 -7.64 -27.67
N GLY A 26 -30.70 -6.79 -28.49
CA GLY A 26 -29.30 -6.39 -28.30
C GLY A 26 -29.07 -5.67 -26.97
N LEU A 27 -29.99 -4.79 -26.55
CA LEU A 27 -29.94 -4.13 -25.24
C LEU A 27 -30.13 -5.12 -24.09
N VAL A 28 -31.05 -6.09 -24.21
CA VAL A 28 -31.28 -7.11 -23.19
C VAL A 28 -30.09 -8.05 -23.06
N VAL A 29 -29.55 -8.55 -24.18
CA VAL A 29 -28.34 -9.38 -24.20
C VAL A 29 -27.14 -8.60 -23.64
N GLY A 30 -26.95 -7.36 -24.11
CA GLY A 30 -25.91 -6.45 -23.61
C GLY A 30 -26.03 -6.20 -22.10
N PHE A 31 -27.26 -6.02 -21.59
CA PHE A 31 -27.52 -5.87 -20.15
C PHE A 31 -27.09 -7.12 -19.36
N PHE A 32 -27.46 -8.32 -19.79
CA PHE A 32 -27.07 -9.54 -19.10
C PHE A 32 -25.56 -9.82 -19.18
N VAL A 33 -24.91 -9.49 -20.30
CA VAL A 33 -23.44 -9.56 -20.44
C VAL A 33 -22.75 -8.58 -19.50
N ILE A 34 -23.14 -7.31 -19.52
CA ILE A 34 -22.58 -6.28 -18.61
C ILE A 34 -22.85 -6.68 -17.15
N ARG A 35 -24.05 -7.16 -16.83
CA ARG A 35 -24.38 -7.64 -15.48
C ARG A 35 -23.49 -8.79 -15.06
N GLY A 36 -23.25 -9.78 -15.94
CA GLY A 36 -22.36 -10.90 -15.65
C GLY A 36 -20.90 -10.50 -15.47
N LEU A 37 -20.45 -9.42 -16.12
CA LEU A 37 -19.13 -8.83 -15.90
C LEU A 37 -19.08 -8.05 -14.58
N VAL A 38 -20.11 -7.27 -14.26
CA VAL A 38 -20.08 -6.38 -13.09
C VAL A 38 -20.39 -7.11 -11.79
N GLN A 39 -21.26 -8.11 -11.77
CA GLN A 39 -21.66 -8.78 -10.54
C GLN A 39 -20.61 -9.81 -10.10
N PRO A 40 -20.27 -9.86 -8.80
CA PRO A 40 -19.38 -10.91 -8.30
C PRO A 40 -20.08 -12.29 -8.30
N PRO A 41 -19.31 -13.40 -8.31
CA PRO A 41 -19.82 -14.77 -8.22
C PRO A 41 -20.30 -15.09 -6.78
N SER A 42 -21.37 -14.42 -6.35
CA SER A 42 -21.89 -14.50 -4.97
C SER A 42 -22.34 -15.89 -4.53
N ASP A 43 -22.57 -16.82 -5.46
CA ASP A 43 -22.88 -18.22 -5.17
C ASP A 43 -21.67 -19.00 -4.61
N GLN A 44 -20.45 -18.50 -4.84
CA GLN A 44 -19.22 -19.12 -4.34
C GLN A 44 -18.78 -18.60 -2.97
N PHE A 45 -19.31 -17.46 -2.50
CA PHE A 45 -18.93 -16.85 -1.24
C PHE A 45 -19.12 -17.82 -0.07
N GLY A 46 -18.11 -17.93 0.78
CA GLY A 46 -18.11 -18.79 1.97
C GLY A 46 -18.11 -20.29 1.68
N ASN A 47 -17.85 -20.69 0.42
CA ASN A 47 -17.88 -22.07 -0.06
C ASN A 47 -16.55 -22.54 -0.68
N VAL A 48 -15.51 -21.70 -0.69
CA VAL A 48 -14.15 -22.07 -1.11
C VAL A 48 -13.25 -22.26 0.10
N GLU A 49 -12.37 -23.26 0.05
CA GLU A 49 -11.41 -23.59 1.11
C GLU A 49 -10.01 -23.18 0.66
N ASP A 50 -9.17 -22.74 1.61
CA ASP A 50 -7.75 -22.47 1.34
C ASP A 50 -6.94 -23.76 1.14
N GLU A 51 -5.73 -23.63 0.56
CA GLU A 51 -4.86 -24.78 0.29
C GLU A 51 -4.58 -25.63 1.56
N ALA A 52 -4.37 -24.99 2.71
CA ALA A 52 -4.13 -25.69 3.98
C ALA A 52 -5.33 -26.57 4.42
N LYS A 53 -6.55 -26.02 4.36
CA LYS A 53 -7.76 -26.78 4.69
C LYS A 53 -8.02 -27.91 3.71
N ARG A 54 -7.77 -27.66 2.42
CA ARG A 54 -7.83 -28.69 1.35
C ARG A 54 -6.78 -29.79 1.55
N ALA A 55 -5.63 -29.47 2.11
CA ALA A 55 -4.62 -30.44 2.52
C ALA A 55 -4.96 -31.19 3.82
N GLY A 56 -6.02 -30.78 4.54
CA GLY A 56 -6.43 -31.42 5.79
C GLY A 56 -5.61 -31.00 6.99
N ARG A 57 -4.90 -29.88 6.85
CA ARG A 57 -4.21 -29.22 7.94
C ARG A 57 -5.23 -28.61 8.91
N THR A 58 -4.80 -28.42 10.15
CA THR A 58 -5.54 -27.70 11.19
C THR A 58 -4.68 -26.55 11.71
N VAL A 59 -5.27 -25.64 12.48
CA VAL A 59 -4.53 -24.52 13.08
C VAL A 59 -3.34 -24.99 13.93
N ASP A 60 -3.48 -26.11 14.65
CA ASP A 60 -2.42 -26.71 15.47
C ASP A 60 -1.18 -27.13 14.66
N SER A 61 -1.33 -27.27 13.34
CA SER A 61 -0.25 -27.64 12.43
C SER A 61 0.58 -26.45 11.93
N PHE A 62 0.23 -25.24 12.38
CA PHE A 62 0.93 -23.98 12.09
C PHE A 62 1.24 -23.22 13.39
N PRO A 63 2.04 -23.79 14.32
CA PRO A 63 2.45 -23.07 15.51
C PRO A 63 3.29 -21.83 15.13
N GLY A 64 3.15 -20.76 15.90
CA GLY A 64 4.00 -19.57 15.75
C GLY A 64 5.45 -19.90 16.12
N ALA A 65 6.37 -19.63 15.20
CA ALA A 65 7.80 -19.89 15.38
C ALA A 65 8.43 -18.98 16.43
N ALA A 66 9.28 -19.53 17.29
CA ALA A 66 10.02 -18.81 18.32
C ALA A 66 11.55 -18.80 18.07
N ASP A 67 11.97 -19.07 16.83
CA ASP A 67 13.38 -19.02 16.46
C ASP A 67 13.93 -17.59 16.54
N PRO A 68 15.16 -17.38 17.05
CA PRO A 68 15.69 -16.04 17.31
C PRO A 68 16.43 -15.42 16.11
N ASP A 69 16.21 -15.90 14.89
CA ASP A 69 16.93 -15.48 13.67
C ASP A 69 16.90 -13.96 13.47
N PHE A 70 15.78 -13.31 13.80
CA PHE A 70 15.58 -11.85 13.68
C PHE A 70 15.76 -11.08 14.98
N ALA A 71 16.11 -11.73 16.09
CA ALA A 71 16.11 -11.13 17.43
C ALA A 71 17.10 -9.96 17.61
N ARG A 72 18.04 -9.77 16.66
CA ARG A 72 18.98 -8.64 16.62
C ARG A 72 18.39 -7.37 16.02
N MET A 73 17.32 -7.48 15.22
CA MET A 73 16.56 -6.32 14.75
C MET A 73 15.92 -5.56 15.92
N ASP A 74 15.39 -4.37 15.65
CA ASP A 74 14.59 -3.61 16.61
C ASP A 74 15.34 -3.41 17.96
N ARG A 75 16.62 -3.02 17.86
CA ARG A 75 17.57 -2.77 18.99
C ARG A 75 17.99 -4.02 19.78
N GLY A 76 17.73 -5.22 19.26
CA GLY A 76 18.13 -6.45 19.94
C GLY A 76 17.34 -6.74 21.22
N LEU A 77 16.16 -6.12 21.40
CA LEU A 77 15.37 -6.20 22.63
C LEU A 77 14.93 -7.63 22.99
N LEU A 78 14.87 -8.52 22.00
CA LEU A 78 14.40 -9.90 22.15
C LEU A 78 15.53 -10.91 22.37
N LEU A 79 16.79 -10.46 22.38
CA LEU A 79 17.92 -11.30 22.78
C LEU A 79 17.77 -11.69 24.27
N PRO A 80 18.13 -12.93 24.64
CA PRO A 80 18.14 -13.31 26.05
C PRO A 80 19.16 -12.45 26.82
N PRO A 81 18.82 -11.99 28.04
CA PRO A 81 19.78 -11.27 28.86
C PRO A 81 20.95 -12.18 29.26
N ALA A 82 22.13 -11.59 29.49
CA ALA A 82 23.25 -12.33 30.06
C ALA A 82 22.86 -12.91 31.44
N PRO A 83 23.39 -14.09 31.83
CA PRO A 83 23.03 -14.71 33.10
C PRO A 83 23.17 -13.74 34.30
N GLY A 84 22.07 -13.55 35.03
CA GLY A 84 22.00 -12.66 36.19
C GLY A 84 21.76 -11.18 35.89
N GLN A 85 21.61 -10.80 34.62
CA GLN A 85 21.19 -9.44 34.22
C GLN A 85 19.66 -9.36 34.10
N PRO A 86 19.05 -8.19 34.38
CA PRO A 86 17.62 -7.99 34.16
C PRO A 86 17.29 -7.98 32.66
N TYR A 87 16.03 -8.25 32.33
CA TYR A 87 15.51 -8.00 30.99
C TYR A 87 15.50 -6.49 30.67
N PRO A 88 15.51 -6.10 29.38
CA PRO A 88 15.32 -4.72 28.95
C PRO A 88 14.11 -4.05 29.63
N PRO A 89 14.19 -2.74 29.95
CA PRO A 89 13.07 -2.00 30.56
C PRO A 89 11.75 -2.17 29.81
N GLU A 90 11.79 -2.22 28.47
CA GLU A 90 10.63 -2.40 27.61
C GLU A 90 9.90 -3.71 27.87
N ILE A 91 10.65 -4.81 28.08
CA ILE A 91 10.08 -6.11 28.44
C ILE A 91 9.49 -6.05 29.85
N MET A 92 10.18 -5.41 30.79
CA MET A 92 9.70 -5.28 32.17
C MET A 92 8.41 -4.45 32.27
N GLU A 93 8.30 -3.38 31.48
CA GLU A 93 7.09 -2.56 31.37
C GLU A 93 5.91 -3.37 30.81
N VAL A 94 6.14 -4.13 29.74
CA VAL A 94 5.10 -4.97 29.14
C VAL A 94 4.72 -6.12 30.08
N ALA A 95 5.67 -6.71 30.80
CA ALA A 95 5.39 -7.71 31.83
C ALA A 95 4.45 -7.16 32.92
N ALA A 96 4.70 -5.93 33.39
CA ALA A 96 3.85 -5.28 34.37
C ALA A 96 2.41 -5.06 33.87
N VAL A 97 2.23 -4.67 32.60
CA VAL A 97 0.90 -4.41 32.01
C VAL A 97 0.18 -5.71 31.66
N SER A 98 0.88 -6.66 31.03
CA SER A 98 0.33 -7.95 30.59
C SER A 98 0.14 -8.96 31.74
N ARG A 99 0.80 -8.74 32.88
CA ARG A 99 0.88 -9.66 34.03
C ARG A 99 1.50 -11.02 33.68
N LEU A 100 2.37 -11.03 32.67
CA LEU A 100 3.18 -12.17 32.28
C LEU A 100 4.57 -12.08 32.93
N GLU A 101 5.25 -13.21 33.07
CA GLU A 101 6.67 -13.18 33.45
C GLU A 101 7.52 -12.59 32.30
N PRO A 102 8.65 -11.91 32.60
CA PRO A 102 9.48 -11.26 31.57
C PRO A 102 9.91 -12.19 30.43
N GLU A 103 10.22 -13.45 30.73
CA GLU A 103 10.57 -14.43 29.69
C GLU A 103 9.36 -14.80 28.82
N GLU A 104 8.16 -14.88 29.39
CA GLU A 104 6.93 -15.14 28.63
C GLU A 104 6.62 -13.98 27.67
N VAL A 105 6.83 -12.74 28.12
CA VAL A 105 6.77 -11.54 27.25
C VAL A 105 7.78 -11.64 26.13
N ARG A 106 9.05 -11.96 26.43
CA ARG A 106 10.10 -12.09 25.41
C ARG A 106 9.74 -13.13 24.36
N GLN A 107 9.26 -14.30 24.78
CA GLN A 107 8.87 -15.39 23.89
C GLN A 107 7.64 -15.06 23.05
N ALA A 108 6.63 -14.41 23.63
CA ALA A 108 5.47 -13.91 22.89
C ALA A 108 5.89 -12.84 21.86
N ALA A 109 6.72 -11.88 22.26
CA ALA A 109 7.26 -10.88 21.35
C ALA A 109 8.11 -11.52 20.24
N LEU A 110 8.85 -12.60 20.52
CA LEU A 110 9.64 -13.31 19.51
C LEU A 110 8.77 -14.00 18.45
N ARG A 111 7.70 -14.68 18.88
CA ARG A 111 6.69 -15.22 17.95
C ARG A 111 6.00 -14.12 17.16
N GLY A 112 5.71 -12.99 17.80
CA GLY A 112 5.15 -11.81 17.16
C GLY A 112 6.07 -11.17 16.11
N GLN A 113 7.37 -11.08 16.40
CA GLN A 113 8.38 -10.62 15.45
C GLN A 113 8.45 -11.57 14.26
N ASN A 114 8.52 -12.88 14.49
CA ASN A 114 8.58 -13.86 13.41
C ASN A 114 7.30 -13.85 12.55
N MET A 115 6.12 -13.68 13.16
CA MET A 115 4.89 -13.45 12.42
C MET A 115 5.01 -12.22 11.51
N TRP A 116 5.48 -11.08 12.03
CA TRP A 116 5.65 -9.86 11.25
C TRP A 116 6.69 -9.97 10.12
N ILE A 117 7.80 -10.67 10.38
CA ILE A 117 8.96 -10.70 9.48
C ILE A 117 8.89 -11.82 8.43
N VAL A 118 8.35 -13.00 8.74
CA VAL A 118 8.45 -14.17 7.85
C VAL A 118 7.13 -14.86 7.53
N TRP A 119 6.05 -14.65 8.29
CA TRP A 119 4.76 -15.30 8.01
C TRP A 119 4.10 -14.72 6.76
N THR A 120 3.84 -15.58 5.76
CA THR A 120 3.18 -15.22 4.50
C THR A 120 1.72 -15.69 4.43
N GLY A 121 1.34 -16.66 5.27
CA GLY A 121 -0.03 -17.17 5.33
C GLY A 121 -0.57 -17.73 4.01
N GLY A 122 0.27 -18.36 3.19
CA GLY A 122 -0.14 -18.93 1.91
C GLY A 122 -0.50 -17.89 0.84
N ASN A 123 -0.10 -16.63 1.03
CA ASN A 123 -0.36 -15.57 0.05
C ASN A 123 0.51 -15.66 -1.22
N ASP A 124 1.45 -16.59 -1.29
CA ASP A 124 2.24 -16.89 -2.49
C ASP A 124 1.32 -17.24 -3.68
N ARG A 125 0.16 -17.86 -3.40
CA ARG A 125 -0.92 -18.06 -4.38
C ARG A 125 -1.43 -16.74 -4.98
N PHE A 126 -1.66 -15.73 -4.15
CA PHE A 126 -2.15 -14.44 -4.62
C PHE A 126 -1.12 -13.76 -5.53
N TRP A 127 0.14 -13.76 -5.11
CA TRP A 127 1.19 -13.07 -5.86
C TRP A 127 1.54 -13.77 -7.17
N ASP A 128 1.44 -15.11 -7.23
CA ASP A 128 1.50 -15.84 -8.50
C ASP A 128 0.30 -15.52 -9.43
N TYR A 129 -0.92 -15.45 -8.88
CA TYR A 129 -2.10 -14.99 -9.60
C TYR A 129 -1.92 -13.55 -10.13
N ALA A 130 -1.40 -12.65 -9.29
CA ALA A 130 -1.14 -11.26 -9.67
C ALA A 130 -0.16 -11.20 -10.83
N ALA A 131 0.91 -12.00 -10.81
CA ALA A 131 1.87 -12.04 -11.91
C ALA A 131 1.28 -12.61 -13.22
N ARG A 132 0.17 -13.37 -13.18
CA ARG A 132 -0.60 -13.83 -14.35
C ARG A 132 -1.75 -12.92 -14.76
N THR A 133 -2.04 -11.85 -14.01
CA THR A 133 -3.19 -10.98 -14.27
C THR A 133 -2.86 -9.49 -14.33
N ALA A 134 -1.71 -9.07 -13.81
CA ALA A 134 -1.22 -7.68 -13.84
C ALA A 134 -0.55 -7.30 -15.18
N ILE A 135 -0.97 -7.93 -16.29
CA ILE A 135 -0.71 -7.40 -17.63
C ILE A 135 0.81 -7.31 -17.94
N GLY A 136 1.59 -8.26 -17.39
CA GLY A 136 3.03 -8.37 -17.61
C GLY A 136 3.90 -7.38 -16.83
N SER A 137 3.30 -6.47 -16.05
CA SER A 137 4.05 -5.45 -15.31
C SER A 137 4.67 -5.97 -14.02
N PHE A 138 3.99 -6.87 -13.31
CA PHE A 138 4.35 -7.30 -11.96
C PHE A 138 4.77 -8.77 -11.94
N ASP A 139 5.93 -9.09 -11.33
CA ASP A 139 6.34 -10.48 -11.05
C ASP A 139 7.40 -10.51 -9.92
N LEU A 140 7.01 -10.97 -8.72
CA LEU A 140 7.93 -11.02 -7.57
C LEU A 140 9.09 -12.00 -7.76
N LEU A 141 8.94 -13.06 -8.58
CA LEU A 141 10.03 -13.99 -8.87
C LEU A 141 11.14 -13.30 -9.66
N LYS A 142 10.78 -12.31 -10.49
CA LYS A 142 11.75 -11.43 -11.15
C LYS A 142 12.33 -10.38 -10.21
N ILE A 143 11.55 -9.89 -9.25
CA ILE A 143 12.03 -8.92 -8.25
C ILE A 143 13.15 -9.48 -7.35
N VAL A 144 13.08 -10.76 -6.97
CA VAL A 144 14.11 -11.42 -6.15
C VAL A 144 15.32 -11.90 -6.96
N SER A 145 15.29 -11.76 -8.29
CA SER A 145 16.33 -12.22 -9.20
C SER A 145 17.45 -11.20 -9.37
N SER A 146 18.61 -11.66 -9.81
CA SER A 146 19.78 -10.86 -10.22
C SER A 146 20.20 -11.17 -11.66
N HIS A 147 19.23 -11.37 -12.57
CA HIS A 147 19.50 -11.76 -13.95
C HIS A 147 20.20 -10.62 -14.71
N PRO A 148 21.23 -10.88 -15.55
CA PRO A 148 22.00 -9.82 -16.23
C PRO A 148 21.22 -8.89 -17.16
N SER A 149 20.01 -9.29 -17.59
CA SER A 149 19.13 -8.42 -18.39
C SER A 149 18.37 -7.37 -17.56
N GLN A 150 18.36 -7.49 -16.23
CA GLN A 150 17.69 -6.56 -15.34
C GLN A 150 18.61 -5.38 -14.99
N ALA A 151 18.04 -4.21 -14.71
CA ALA A 151 18.80 -3.02 -14.31
C ALA A 151 19.30 -3.06 -12.86
N TYR A 152 18.93 -4.11 -12.12
CA TYR A 152 19.30 -4.34 -10.74
C TYR A 152 19.72 -5.78 -10.50
N GLY A 153 20.44 -5.96 -9.40
CA GLY A 153 20.69 -7.24 -8.75
C GLY A 153 20.96 -6.99 -7.27
N ARG A 154 21.44 -7.99 -6.55
CA ARG A 154 21.80 -7.84 -5.13
C ARG A 154 22.73 -6.64 -4.89
N TYR A 155 23.71 -6.40 -5.76
CA TYR A 155 24.74 -5.36 -5.59
C TYR A 155 24.22 -3.90 -5.55
N ASN A 156 22.98 -3.64 -5.97
CA ASN A 156 22.37 -2.30 -5.97
C ASN A 156 20.87 -2.33 -5.61
N ARG A 157 20.40 -3.42 -4.99
CA ARG A 157 18.98 -3.69 -4.78
C ARG A 157 18.33 -2.66 -3.85
N PHE A 158 19.02 -2.25 -2.79
CA PHE A 158 18.51 -1.21 -1.89
C PHE A 158 18.43 0.13 -2.63
N ARG A 159 19.50 0.55 -3.30
CA ARG A 159 19.53 1.83 -4.01
C ARG A 159 18.48 1.87 -5.13
N TYR A 160 18.33 0.76 -5.87
CA TYR A 160 17.48 0.65 -7.05
C TYR A 160 16.02 0.38 -6.73
N LEU A 161 15.71 -0.56 -5.84
CA LEU A 161 14.34 -0.93 -5.50
C LEU A 161 13.91 -0.42 -4.13
N GLY A 162 14.83 -0.11 -3.23
CA GLY A 162 14.50 0.22 -1.85
C GLY A 162 14.22 -1.00 -0.98
N LEU A 163 14.59 -2.19 -1.48
CA LEU A 163 14.37 -3.46 -0.80
C LEU A 163 15.59 -3.84 0.01
N MET A 164 15.37 -4.35 1.22
CA MET A 164 16.44 -4.76 2.11
C MET A 164 16.97 -6.15 1.71
N ASN A 165 18.27 -6.21 1.47
CA ASN A 165 19.00 -7.45 1.27
C ASN A 165 19.03 -8.25 2.57
N GLU A 166 18.68 -9.53 2.51
CA GLU A 166 18.89 -10.44 3.64
C GLU A 166 20.42 -10.63 3.84
N PRO A 167 20.95 -10.55 5.07
CA PRO A 167 22.34 -10.89 5.37
C PRO A 167 22.64 -12.35 5.00
N CYS A 168 23.92 -12.72 4.88
CA CYS A 168 24.34 -14.11 4.59
C CYS A 168 23.98 -14.65 3.20
N PHE A 169 23.79 -13.77 2.21
CA PHE A 169 23.54 -14.15 0.82
C PHE A 169 24.60 -13.60 -0.13
N THR A 170 24.86 -14.35 -1.19
CA THR A 170 25.68 -13.94 -2.34
C THR A 170 24.85 -13.91 -3.61
N GLN A 171 25.20 -12.98 -4.49
CA GLN A 171 24.57 -12.86 -5.80
C GLN A 171 24.96 -14.05 -6.69
N PRO A 172 24.05 -14.59 -7.50
CA PRO A 172 24.40 -15.57 -8.52
C PRO A 172 25.30 -14.96 -9.60
N THR A 173 26.23 -15.75 -10.11
CA THR A 173 27.12 -15.38 -11.23
C THR A 173 26.78 -16.09 -12.54
N GLN A 174 25.89 -17.08 -12.49
CA GLN A 174 25.39 -17.88 -13.60
C GLN A 174 23.99 -18.41 -13.24
N GLU A 175 23.30 -19.00 -14.22
CA GLU A 175 22.08 -19.76 -13.98
C GLU A 175 22.30 -20.85 -12.92
N ASN A 176 21.34 -21.05 -12.01
CA ASN A 176 21.43 -22.04 -10.95
C ASN A 176 20.60 -23.30 -11.32
N PRO A 177 21.22 -24.44 -11.67
CA PRO A 177 20.49 -25.66 -12.01
C PRO A 177 19.70 -26.25 -10.84
N ALA A 178 20.05 -25.93 -9.60
CA ALA A 178 19.27 -26.31 -8.41
C ALA A 178 18.04 -25.44 -8.18
N ARG A 179 17.91 -24.35 -8.97
CA ARG A 179 16.77 -23.42 -8.94
C ARG A 179 16.15 -23.28 -10.33
N PHE A 180 16.02 -24.37 -11.07
CA PHE A 180 15.39 -24.40 -12.40
C PHE A 180 16.01 -23.42 -13.42
N GLY A 181 17.30 -23.09 -13.27
CA GLY A 181 18.02 -22.13 -14.12
C GLY A 181 17.77 -20.66 -13.77
N LEU A 182 17.08 -20.36 -12.67
CA LEU A 182 16.86 -18.99 -12.21
C LEU A 182 18.12 -18.38 -11.60
N TRP A 183 18.16 -17.05 -11.58
CA TRP A 183 19.24 -16.24 -11.02
C TRP A 183 18.85 -15.73 -9.62
N LEU A 184 18.67 -16.66 -8.69
CA LEU A 184 18.33 -16.34 -7.30
C LEU A 184 19.58 -16.23 -6.42
N ASP A 185 19.56 -15.32 -5.45
CA ASP A 185 20.60 -15.19 -4.43
C ASP A 185 20.76 -16.51 -3.66
N THR A 186 22.00 -16.87 -3.31
CA THR A 186 22.32 -18.13 -2.61
C THR A 186 22.84 -17.83 -1.21
N ARG A 187 22.30 -18.53 -0.21
CA ARG A 187 22.76 -18.41 1.18
C ARG A 187 24.18 -18.97 1.29
N ASN A 188 25.04 -18.29 2.04
CA ASN A 188 26.42 -18.69 2.20
C ASN A 188 26.57 -19.90 3.14
N ASP A 189 27.45 -20.84 2.80
CA ASP A 189 27.69 -22.08 3.56
C ASP A 189 28.28 -21.84 4.97
N ASP A 190 28.93 -20.71 5.20
CA ASP A 190 29.50 -20.32 6.50
C ASP A 190 28.46 -19.70 7.44
N CYS A 191 27.26 -19.42 6.95
CA CYS A 191 26.16 -18.92 7.75
C CYS A 191 25.28 -20.06 8.30
N PRO A 192 24.65 -19.88 9.48
CA PRO A 192 23.64 -20.79 9.96
C PRO A 192 22.53 -20.99 8.93
N ALA A 193 22.00 -22.20 8.84
CA ALA A 193 20.80 -22.49 8.07
C ALA A 193 19.64 -21.58 8.53
N ASP A 194 18.73 -21.25 7.61
CA ASP A 194 17.51 -20.53 7.95
C ASP A 194 16.58 -21.46 8.73
N SER A 195 16.24 -21.10 9.97
CA SER A 195 15.44 -21.97 10.85
C SER A 195 14.03 -22.19 10.27
N PHE A 196 13.49 -21.22 9.54
CA PHE A 196 12.16 -21.29 8.97
C PHE A 196 12.09 -22.13 7.68
N ALA A 197 13.21 -22.39 7.02
CA ALA A 197 13.27 -23.27 5.85
C ALA A 197 13.27 -24.77 6.21
N ASP A 198 13.40 -25.12 7.50
CA ASP A 198 13.38 -26.51 7.97
C ASP A 198 11.98 -27.14 7.83
N ALA A 199 11.81 -27.98 6.81
CA ALA A 199 10.55 -28.68 6.55
C ALA A 199 10.20 -29.77 7.59
N ALA A 200 11.15 -30.21 8.42
CA ALA A 200 10.86 -31.12 9.52
C ALA A 200 10.25 -30.36 10.72
N ALA A 201 10.76 -29.17 11.01
CA ALA A 201 10.21 -28.28 12.03
C ALA A 201 8.88 -27.64 11.58
N TYR A 202 8.80 -27.25 10.31
CA TYR A 202 7.68 -26.50 9.73
C TYR A 202 7.12 -27.17 8.47
N PRO A 203 6.46 -28.35 8.58
CA PRO A 203 6.06 -29.13 7.40
C PRO A 203 5.12 -28.37 6.47
N GLY A 204 5.54 -28.20 5.22
CA GLY A 204 4.78 -27.52 4.18
C GLY A 204 3.45 -28.18 3.83
N VAL A 205 2.70 -27.51 2.97
CA VAL A 205 1.33 -27.90 2.61
C VAL A 205 1.37 -28.69 1.30
N LYS A 206 0.87 -29.93 1.30
CA LYS A 206 0.64 -30.75 0.10
C LYS A 206 -0.82 -31.19 0.06
N ILE A 207 -1.53 -30.93 -1.03
CA ILE A 207 -2.92 -31.33 -1.20
C ILE A 207 -2.96 -32.79 -1.70
N PRO A 208 -3.62 -33.71 -0.97
CA PRO A 208 -3.77 -35.09 -1.44
C PRO A 208 -4.56 -35.17 -2.75
N ALA A 209 -4.14 -36.05 -3.67
CA ALA A 209 -4.74 -36.17 -5.01
C ALA A 209 -6.25 -36.43 -4.98
N GLU A 210 -6.74 -37.19 -3.99
CA GLU A 210 -8.17 -37.47 -3.79
C GLU A 210 -8.99 -36.26 -3.32
N ARG A 211 -8.33 -35.18 -2.90
CA ARG A 211 -8.94 -33.89 -2.49
C ARG A 211 -8.78 -32.79 -3.54
N LEU A 212 -8.11 -33.07 -4.65
CA LEU A 212 -8.06 -32.18 -5.80
C LEU A 212 -9.36 -32.28 -6.60
N LYS A 213 -9.83 -31.16 -7.15
CA LYS A 213 -10.92 -31.20 -8.12
C LYS A 213 -10.40 -31.81 -9.42
N LYS A 214 -11.30 -32.39 -10.22
CA LYS A 214 -10.94 -32.96 -11.52
C LYS A 214 -10.25 -31.91 -12.40
N GLY A 215 -8.99 -32.18 -12.77
CA GLY A 215 -8.18 -31.29 -13.61
C GLY A 215 -7.25 -30.35 -12.84
N GLU A 216 -7.33 -30.30 -11.51
CA GLU A 216 -6.31 -29.66 -10.67
C GLU A 216 -5.18 -30.63 -10.36
N VAL A 217 -3.97 -30.09 -10.17
CA VAL A 217 -2.75 -30.85 -9.84
C VAL A 217 -2.05 -30.21 -8.63
N ASP A 218 -1.38 -31.04 -7.84
CA ASP A 218 -0.37 -30.61 -6.86
C ASP A 218 0.88 -31.45 -7.11
N ALA A 219 1.88 -30.84 -7.73
CA ALA A 219 3.14 -31.48 -8.12
C ALA A 219 4.09 -31.69 -6.93
N ARG A 220 3.82 -31.12 -5.76
CA ARG A 220 4.71 -31.20 -4.60
C ARG A 220 4.75 -32.61 -4.03
N GLY A 221 5.95 -33.10 -3.76
CA GLY A 221 6.24 -34.44 -3.28
C GLY A 221 5.82 -35.54 -4.25
N GLU A 222 5.62 -35.24 -5.54
CA GLU A 222 5.29 -36.22 -6.58
C GLU A 222 6.51 -36.55 -7.44
N PRO A 223 6.83 -37.84 -7.65
CA PRO A 223 7.83 -38.25 -8.64
C PRO A 223 7.35 -37.87 -10.03
N THR A 224 8.18 -37.14 -10.74
CA THR A 224 7.79 -36.51 -12.01
C THR A 224 8.95 -36.54 -13.00
N PRO A 225 8.69 -36.37 -14.31
CA PRO A 225 9.75 -36.14 -15.30
C PRO A 225 10.67 -34.95 -14.98
N LEU A 226 10.29 -34.09 -14.02
CA LEU A 226 11.15 -33.05 -13.43
C LEU A 226 12.49 -33.61 -12.94
N ALA A 227 12.52 -34.81 -12.37
CA ALA A 227 13.78 -35.41 -11.90
C ALA A 227 14.75 -35.73 -13.05
N GLU A 228 14.23 -35.91 -14.27
CA GLU A 228 15.05 -36.13 -15.46
C GLU A 228 15.48 -34.81 -16.10
N LEU A 229 14.57 -33.83 -16.18
CA LEU A 229 14.83 -32.53 -16.81
C LEU A 229 15.66 -31.59 -15.92
N TYR A 230 15.41 -31.60 -14.61
CA TYR A 230 16.03 -30.74 -13.60
C TYR A 230 16.44 -31.52 -12.34
N PRO A 231 17.34 -32.52 -12.45
CA PRO A 231 17.72 -33.39 -11.33
C PRO A 231 18.26 -32.63 -10.11
N ALA A 232 18.93 -31.50 -10.34
CA ALA A 232 19.48 -30.67 -9.27
C ALA A 232 18.41 -29.86 -8.51
N SER A 233 17.20 -29.71 -9.06
CA SER A 233 16.09 -28.97 -8.46
C SER A 233 15.05 -29.88 -7.76
N THR A 234 15.32 -31.19 -7.67
CA THR A 234 14.43 -32.18 -7.07
C THR A 234 15.07 -32.88 -5.88
N GLU A 235 14.26 -33.29 -4.91
CA GLU A 235 14.67 -34.09 -3.75
C GLU A 235 14.07 -35.50 -3.89
N ASP A 236 14.90 -36.54 -3.86
CA ASP A 236 14.49 -37.94 -4.06
C ASP A 236 13.65 -38.19 -5.33
N GLY A 237 13.91 -37.40 -6.38
CA GLY A 237 13.21 -37.48 -7.66
C GLY A 237 11.81 -36.84 -7.67
N ALA A 238 11.47 -36.04 -6.67
CA ALA A 238 10.23 -35.29 -6.57
C ALA A 238 10.48 -33.78 -6.40
N LEU A 239 9.49 -32.97 -6.79
CA LEU A 239 9.46 -31.56 -6.42
C LEU A 239 9.30 -31.47 -4.88
N PRO A 240 10.12 -30.73 -4.13
CA PRO A 240 9.99 -30.67 -2.69
C PRO A 240 8.67 -30.00 -2.27
N VAL A 241 8.12 -30.40 -1.11
CA VAL A 241 7.00 -29.69 -0.47
C VAL A 241 7.50 -28.44 0.26
N GLY A 242 8.69 -28.53 0.87
CA GLY A 242 9.33 -27.45 1.61
C GLY A 242 8.66 -27.14 2.95
N SER A 243 9.01 -25.97 3.50
CA SER A 243 8.43 -25.42 4.73
C SER A 243 7.21 -24.54 4.46
N TYR A 244 6.27 -24.46 5.40
CA TYR A 244 5.16 -23.50 5.31
C TYR A 244 5.56 -22.02 5.48
N TYR A 245 6.78 -21.75 5.98
CA TYR A 245 7.38 -20.41 5.95
C TYR A 245 8.17 -20.14 4.66
N GLY A 246 8.34 -21.15 3.80
CA GLY A 246 9.10 -21.06 2.55
C GLY A 246 10.61 -20.93 2.77
N GLU A 247 11.36 -20.94 1.67
CA GLU A 247 12.81 -20.69 1.69
C GLU A 247 13.12 -19.19 1.59
N PRO A 248 14.21 -18.70 2.20
CA PRO A 248 14.65 -17.31 2.03
C PRO A 248 15.02 -17.02 0.57
N THR A 249 14.67 -15.83 0.09
CA THR A 249 14.97 -15.38 -1.29
C THR A 249 16.24 -14.53 -1.39
N GLY A 250 16.83 -14.13 -0.27
CA GLY A 250 17.87 -13.09 -0.21
C GLY A 250 17.31 -11.66 -0.11
N VAL A 251 15.98 -11.51 -0.08
CA VAL A 251 15.27 -10.23 0.14
C VAL A 251 14.36 -10.37 1.36
N VAL A 252 14.52 -9.46 2.33
CA VAL A 252 13.77 -9.52 3.59
C VAL A 252 12.26 -9.39 3.31
N GLY A 253 11.49 -10.33 3.86
CA GLY A 253 10.03 -10.38 3.74
C GLY A 253 9.49 -11.05 2.49
N LEU A 254 10.35 -11.59 1.61
CA LEU A 254 9.93 -12.42 0.48
C LEU A 254 10.44 -13.86 0.64
N ARG A 255 9.54 -14.83 0.50
CA ARG A 255 9.81 -16.26 0.72
C ARG A 255 9.44 -17.09 -0.50
N LEU A 256 10.22 -18.11 -0.80
CA LEU A 256 10.11 -18.93 -2.00
C LEU A 256 9.40 -20.26 -1.69
N PHE A 257 8.40 -20.60 -2.50
CA PHE A 257 7.61 -21.82 -2.35
C PHE A 257 7.58 -22.59 -3.66
N PRO A 258 7.87 -23.91 -3.67
CA PRO A 258 7.66 -24.74 -4.86
C PRO A 258 6.20 -24.64 -5.34
N ASN A 259 6.01 -24.35 -6.64
CA ASN A 259 4.67 -24.14 -7.17
C ASN A 259 3.93 -25.48 -7.34
N PRO A 260 2.80 -25.71 -6.66
CA PRO A 260 2.02 -26.94 -6.83
C PRO A 260 1.51 -27.17 -8.25
N GLU A 261 1.41 -26.14 -9.09
CA GLU A 261 0.96 -26.28 -10.47
C GLU A 261 2.10 -26.66 -11.44
N PHE A 262 3.36 -26.67 -11.00
CA PHE A 262 4.53 -26.93 -11.87
C PHE A 262 4.73 -28.44 -12.11
N ASP A 263 3.80 -29.02 -12.87
CA ASP A 263 3.80 -30.43 -13.25
C ASP A 263 4.75 -30.76 -14.42
N ALA A 264 4.63 -31.96 -14.98
CA ALA A 264 5.46 -32.42 -16.09
C ALA A 264 5.29 -31.60 -17.38
N GLU A 265 4.08 -31.11 -17.66
CA GLU A 265 3.80 -30.30 -18.86
C GLU A 265 4.38 -28.90 -18.68
N ALA A 266 4.15 -28.30 -17.50
CA ALA A 266 4.77 -27.03 -17.13
C ALA A 266 6.30 -27.09 -17.20
N ALA A 267 6.91 -28.16 -16.67
CA ALA A 267 8.36 -28.35 -16.70
C ALA A 267 8.92 -28.49 -18.11
N ALA A 268 8.19 -29.14 -19.03
CA ALA A 268 8.60 -29.26 -20.43
C ALA A 268 8.46 -27.94 -21.21
N HIS A 269 7.55 -27.07 -20.78
CA HIS A 269 7.36 -25.74 -21.36
C HIS A 269 8.35 -24.70 -20.78
N TRP A 270 8.91 -24.96 -19.59
CA TRP A 270 9.76 -24.01 -18.88
C TRP A 270 11.10 -23.73 -19.59
N ASP A 271 11.32 -22.46 -19.89
CA ASP A 271 12.58 -21.89 -20.37
C ASP A 271 12.99 -20.70 -19.47
N PRO A 272 14.02 -20.87 -18.63
CA PRO A 272 14.42 -19.85 -17.67
C PRO A 272 15.03 -18.61 -18.33
N GLU A 273 15.64 -18.70 -19.51
CA GLU A 273 16.22 -17.54 -20.20
C GLU A 273 15.10 -16.69 -20.83
N LYS A 274 14.16 -17.33 -21.52
CA LYS A 274 13.00 -16.65 -22.11
C LYS A 274 12.11 -16.01 -21.06
N PHE A 275 12.04 -16.59 -19.86
CA PHE A 275 11.33 -15.97 -18.74
C PHE A 275 11.81 -14.52 -18.50
N TYR A 276 13.09 -14.23 -18.65
CA TYR A 276 13.64 -12.87 -18.48
C TYR A 276 13.69 -12.05 -19.78
N THR A 277 13.84 -12.70 -20.94
CA THR A 277 14.24 -12.01 -22.18
C THR A 277 13.21 -11.98 -23.29
N ASP A 278 12.14 -12.77 -23.22
CA ASP A 278 11.14 -12.91 -24.28
C ASP A 278 9.74 -12.52 -23.82
N ALA A 279 9.25 -11.38 -24.32
CA ALA A 279 7.95 -10.83 -23.96
C ALA A 279 6.77 -11.69 -24.38
N ASP A 280 6.86 -12.45 -25.47
CA ASP A 280 5.78 -13.33 -25.89
C ASP A 280 5.68 -14.56 -24.98
N TYR A 281 6.82 -14.98 -24.42
CA TYR A 281 6.89 -16.07 -23.45
C TYR A 281 6.43 -15.65 -22.05
N TYR A 282 7.01 -14.59 -21.47
CA TYR A 282 6.67 -14.22 -20.09
C TYR A 282 5.31 -13.52 -19.94
N ASN A 283 4.70 -13.05 -21.04
CA ASN A 283 3.33 -12.54 -21.03
C ASN A 283 2.28 -13.62 -21.34
N ASP A 284 2.68 -14.88 -21.49
CA ASP A 284 1.74 -15.99 -21.57
C ASP A 284 1.08 -16.20 -20.19
N LYS A 285 -0.22 -15.90 -20.09
CA LYS A 285 -1.01 -16.09 -18.86
C LYS A 285 -1.06 -17.55 -18.38
N THR A 286 -0.72 -18.51 -19.24
CA THR A 286 -0.71 -19.94 -18.94
C THR A 286 0.66 -20.45 -18.51
N LEU A 287 1.70 -19.62 -18.58
CA LEU A 287 3.03 -19.97 -18.08
C LEU A 287 2.99 -20.28 -16.58
N VAL A 288 3.32 -21.51 -16.23
CA VAL A 288 3.49 -21.94 -14.85
C VAL A 288 4.96 -21.84 -14.48
N ARG A 289 5.26 -21.04 -13.45
CA ARG A 289 6.61 -20.87 -12.91
C ARG A 289 6.95 -21.98 -11.91
N PRO A 290 8.23 -22.37 -11.77
CA PRO A 290 8.64 -23.39 -10.80
C PRO A 290 8.42 -23.00 -9.34
N TYR A 291 8.40 -21.70 -9.05
CA TYR A 291 8.21 -21.16 -7.72
C TYR A 291 7.09 -20.12 -7.69
N ARG A 292 6.42 -20.04 -6.54
CA ARG A 292 5.63 -18.91 -6.10
C ARG A 292 6.42 -18.12 -5.06
N VAL A 293 6.19 -16.82 -4.98
CA VAL A 293 6.83 -15.95 -3.98
C VAL A 293 5.77 -15.43 -3.02
N GLY A 294 5.89 -15.79 -1.76
CA GLY A 294 5.08 -15.26 -0.66
C GLY A 294 5.67 -13.98 -0.08
N MET A 295 4.80 -13.14 0.48
CA MET A 295 5.15 -11.85 1.05
C MET A 295 4.75 -11.80 2.53
N SER A 296 5.64 -11.33 3.41
CA SER A 296 5.28 -10.97 4.79
C SER A 296 5.14 -9.46 4.94
N CYS A 297 4.72 -8.99 6.13
CA CYS A 297 4.63 -7.56 6.42
C CYS A 297 5.99 -6.85 6.30
N ALA A 298 7.11 -7.55 6.53
CA ALA A 298 8.45 -6.99 6.44
C ALA A 298 8.79 -6.40 5.06
N PHE A 299 8.23 -6.92 3.97
CA PHE A 299 8.51 -6.40 2.62
C PHE A 299 8.21 -4.90 2.48
N CYS A 300 7.17 -4.42 3.17
CA CYS A 300 6.76 -3.01 3.18
C CYS A 300 7.20 -2.25 4.44
N HIS A 301 7.60 -2.96 5.50
CA HIS A 301 7.81 -2.37 6.82
C HIS A 301 9.24 -2.41 7.34
N VAL A 302 10.11 -3.25 6.79
CA VAL A 302 11.52 -3.28 7.19
C VAL A 302 12.32 -2.30 6.35
N GLY A 303 13.13 -1.49 7.02
CA GLY A 303 14.09 -0.58 6.42
C GLY A 303 15.35 -0.45 7.27
N PRO A 304 16.26 0.45 6.88
CA PRO A 304 17.46 0.77 7.66
C PRO A 304 17.11 1.26 9.07
N ASN A 305 17.87 0.86 10.07
CA ASN A 305 17.75 1.32 11.44
C ASN A 305 18.31 2.75 11.59
N PRO A 306 17.49 3.77 11.90
CA PRO A 306 18.00 5.14 12.04
C PRO A 306 18.99 5.31 13.20
N LEU A 307 18.95 4.43 14.21
CA LEU A 307 19.86 4.45 15.36
C LEU A 307 21.14 3.65 15.15
N ASP A 308 21.16 2.79 14.13
CA ASP A 308 22.30 1.95 13.73
C ASP A 308 22.29 1.84 12.19
N PRO A 309 22.51 2.95 11.46
CA PRO A 309 22.38 2.94 10.01
C PRO A 309 23.42 2.00 9.39
N PRO A 310 23.09 1.26 8.30
CA PRO A 310 24.02 0.32 7.70
C PRO A 310 25.33 0.96 7.27
N ASP A 311 26.47 0.34 7.63
CA ASP A 311 27.78 0.73 7.11
C ASP A 311 27.79 0.65 5.57
N ASP A 312 27.15 -0.38 5.00
CA ASP A 312 26.87 -0.56 3.58
C ASP A 312 25.41 -0.93 3.36
N VAL A 313 24.65 -0.05 2.71
CA VAL A 313 23.19 -0.25 2.51
C VAL A 313 22.84 -1.46 1.64
N GLU A 314 23.78 -1.95 0.84
CA GLU A 314 23.58 -3.16 0.03
C GLU A 314 24.00 -4.44 0.76
N ASN A 315 24.72 -4.33 1.87
CA ASN A 315 25.17 -5.46 2.69
C ASN A 315 24.87 -5.23 4.19
N PRO A 316 23.61 -4.97 4.57
CA PRO A 316 23.26 -4.73 5.96
C PRO A 316 23.39 -6.00 6.81
N THR A 317 23.57 -5.80 8.11
CA THR A 317 23.42 -6.82 9.15
C THR A 317 22.03 -6.73 9.79
N TRP A 318 21.64 -7.74 10.57
CA TRP A 318 20.34 -7.75 11.24
C TRP A 318 20.13 -6.61 12.24
N SER A 319 21.17 -6.10 12.91
CA SER A 319 21.02 -4.98 13.87
C SER A 319 20.81 -3.63 13.19
N GLU A 320 21.30 -3.50 11.95
CA GLU A 320 21.18 -2.29 11.13
C GLU A 320 19.83 -2.19 10.42
N MET A 321 18.87 -3.07 10.75
CA MET A 321 17.52 -3.11 10.22
C MET A 321 16.47 -3.01 11.33
N THR A 322 15.33 -2.38 11.00
CA THR A 322 14.22 -2.17 11.92
C THR A 322 12.90 -2.19 11.17
N SER A 323 11.84 -2.54 11.88
CA SER A 323 10.48 -2.59 11.32
C SER A 323 9.59 -1.39 11.72
N ASN A 324 10.12 -0.46 12.52
CA ASN A 324 9.36 0.67 13.07
C ASN A 324 9.07 1.82 12.07
N PRO A 325 10.04 2.38 11.33
CA PRO A 325 9.82 3.54 10.46
C PRO A 325 9.08 3.19 9.15
N GLY A 326 9.02 1.92 8.77
CA GLY A 326 8.54 1.45 7.48
C GLY A 326 9.63 1.46 6.38
N ALA A 327 9.35 0.87 5.21
CA ALA A 327 10.26 0.88 4.07
C ALA A 327 10.26 2.25 3.37
N GLN A 328 11.01 3.22 3.90
CA GLN A 328 10.98 4.61 3.45
C GLN A 328 11.59 4.85 2.06
N TYR A 329 12.40 3.92 1.60
CA TYR A 329 13.12 3.99 0.33
C TYR A 329 12.45 3.16 -0.77
N PHE A 330 11.25 2.61 -0.52
CA PHE A 330 10.55 1.68 -1.40
C PHE A 330 10.14 2.33 -2.74
N TRP A 331 10.72 1.87 -3.85
CA TRP A 331 10.49 2.39 -5.20
C TRP A 331 9.39 1.59 -5.92
N VAL A 332 8.13 1.94 -5.67
CA VAL A 332 6.98 1.18 -6.18
C VAL A 332 6.95 1.09 -7.71
N ASP A 333 7.46 2.10 -8.43
CA ASP A 333 7.54 2.10 -9.90
C ASP A 333 8.52 1.10 -10.49
N ARG A 334 9.48 0.62 -9.70
CA ARG A 334 10.48 -0.39 -10.11
C ARG A 334 10.20 -1.76 -9.51
N ILE A 335 9.43 -1.81 -8.43
CA ILE A 335 8.99 -3.06 -7.79
C ILE A 335 7.72 -3.60 -8.46
N PHE A 336 6.73 -2.73 -8.72
CA PHE A 336 5.45 -3.14 -9.32
C PHE A 336 5.47 -3.09 -10.85
N PHE A 337 6.59 -2.64 -11.42
CA PHE A 337 6.94 -2.76 -12.82
C PHE A 337 8.35 -3.38 -12.91
N TRP A 338 8.47 -4.70 -13.08
CA TRP A 338 9.77 -5.38 -12.97
C TRP A 338 10.74 -5.05 -14.11
N ASN A 339 10.20 -4.77 -15.30
CA ASN A 339 10.97 -4.49 -16.52
C ASN A 339 11.22 -2.99 -16.67
N THR A 340 12.05 -2.45 -15.79
CA THR A 340 12.44 -1.04 -15.80
C THR A 340 13.88 -0.85 -16.19
N ALA A 341 14.14 0.21 -16.96
CA ALA A 341 15.49 0.67 -17.25
C ALA A 341 15.54 2.21 -17.16
N PRO A 342 16.64 2.79 -16.67
CA PRO A 342 16.81 4.24 -16.73
C PRO A 342 16.95 4.71 -18.18
N ARG A 343 16.65 5.99 -18.44
CA ARG A 343 16.87 6.62 -19.75
C ARG A 343 18.35 6.57 -20.12
N ASP A 344 18.69 6.18 -21.35
CA ASP A 344 20.07 6.33 -21.83
C ASP A 344 20.46 7.82 -21.95
N ASP A 345 19.52 8.66 -22.41
CA ASP A 345 19.67 10.12 -22.54
C ASP A 345 18.49 10.87 -21.91
N ARG A 346 18.75 12.04 -21.29
CA ARG A 346 17.71 12.84 -20.60
C ARG A 346 16.47 13.16 -21.45
N GLY A 347 16.64 13.35 -22.75
CA GLY A 347 15.56 13.75 -23.67
C GLY A 347 14.82 12.59 -24.33
N VAL A 348 15.25 11.34 -24.10
CA VAL A 348 14.67 10.16 -24.74
C VAL A 348 14.01 9.31 -23.65
N PRO A 349 12.67 9.15 -23.67
CA PRO A 349 11.98 8.29 -22.71
C PRO A 349 12.51 6.86 -22.74
N ALA A 350 12.62 6.24 -21.58
CA ALA A 350 12.86 4.81 -21.49
C ALA A 350 11.62 4.03 -21.93
N MET A 351 11.79 2.76 -22.32
CA MET A 351 10.70 1.91 -22.81
C MET A 351 9.53 1.84 -21.81
N ASN A 352 9.82 1.67 -20.53
CA ASN A 352 8.82 1.59 -19.46
C ASN A 352 7.99 2.88 -19.33
N GLU A 353 8.53 4.04 -19.67
CA GLU A 353 7.82 5.33 -19.59
C GLU A 353 6.70 5.46 -20.64
N GLY A 354 6.74 4.64 -21.70
CA GLY A 354 5.66 4.52 -22.67
C GLY A 354 4.42 3.80 -22.13
N ASN A 355 4.48 3.20 -20.94
CA ASN A 355 3.36 2.49 -20.31
C ASN A 355 2.66 3.38 -19.27
N PHE A 356 1.35 3.60 -19.43
CA PHE A 356 0.57 4.42 -18.50
C PHE A 356 0.51 3.83 -17.09
N LEU A 357 0.52 2.50 -16.93
CA LEU A 357 0.56 1.86 -15.61
C LEU A 357 1.87 2.18 -14.87
N TYR A 358 3.01 2.18 -15.59
CA TYR A 358 4.27 2.66 -15.04
C TYR A 358 4.16 4.14 -14.61
N GLN A 359 3.54 5.00 -15.42
CA GLN A 359 3.37 6.42 -15.08
C GLN A 359 2.61 6.63 -13.77
N ILE A 360 1.58 5.82 -13.48
CA ILE A 360 0.86 5.86 -12.20
C ILE A 360 1.84 5.70 -11.04
N PHE A 361 2.64 4.63 -11.06
CA PHE A 361 3.60 4.36 -10.01
C PHE A 361 4.76 5.36 -9.98
N HIS A 362 5.25 5.80 -11.14
CA HIS A 362 6.40 6.69 -11.27
C HIS A 362 6.18 8.06 -10.64
N THR A 363 4.92 8.47 -10.50
CA THR A 363 4.57 9.72 -9.81
C THR A 363 4.50 9.61 -8.29
N ASN A 364 4.51 8.39 -7.73
CA ASN A 364 4.53 8.16 -6.29
C ASN A 364 5.95 8.41 -5.75
N PRO A 365 6.15 9.33 -4.79
CA PRO A 365 7.44 9.47 -4.14
C PRO A 365 7.84 8.16 -3.42
N PRO A 366 9.15 7.88 -3.28
CA PRO A 366 9.62 6.65 -2.63
C PRO A 366 9.09 6.53 -1.20
N GLY A 367 8.85 5.29 -0.78
CA GLY A 367 8.22 4.98 0.51
C GLY A 367 6.72 5.25 0.56
N SER A 368 6.08 5.53 -0.59
CA SER A 368 4.63 5.67 -0.71
C SER A 368 4.04 4.78 -1.80
N LEU A 369 2.84 4.24 -1.53
CA LEU A 369 2.19 3.20 -2.32
C LEU A 369 0.67 3.35 -2.17
N ASP A 370 -0.07 3.17 -3.25
CA ASP A 370 -1.52 3.00 -3.19
C ASP A 370 -1.88 1.51 -3.15
N THR A 371 -2.09 0.98 -1.95
CA THR A 371 -2.52 -0.42 -1.75
C THR A 371 -3.93 -0.68 -2.27
N SER A 372 -4.77 0.36 -2.41
CA SER A 372 -6.11 0.19 -2.93
C SER A 372 -6.10 -0.24 -4.38
N LEU A 373 -5.01 -0.03 -5.14
CA LEU A 373 -4.91 -0.49 -6.53
C LEU A 373 -5.25 -1.97 -6.70
N VAL A 374 -4.93 -2.82 -5.71
CA VAL A 374 -5.35 -4.22 -5.74
C VAL A 374 -6.88 -4.29 -5.68
N SER A 375 -7.51 -3.81 -4.61
CA SER A 375 -8.97 -3.73 -4.48
C SER A 375 -9.52 -2.36 -4.92
N THR A 376 -9.27 -1.99 -6.18
CA THR A 376 -9.39 -0.59 -6.65
C THR A 376 -10.73 0.06 -6.29
N ASP A 377 -10.65 1.20 -5.61
CA ASP A 377 -11.79 2.06 -5.38
C ASP A 377 -11.90 3.19 -6.41
N TYR A 378 -11.15 3.11 -7.52
CA TYR A 378 -11.06 4.12 -8.58
C TYR A 378 -10.52 5.47 -8.08
N MET A 379 -9.54 5.47 -7.19
CA MET A 379 -8.75 6.65 -6.84
C MET A 379 -7.28 6.28 -6.81
N ASN A 380 -6.41 7.13 -7.36
CA ASN A 380 -4.96 7.02 -7.16
C ASN A 380 -4.55 7.89 -5.97
N ASN A 381 -4.19 7.24 -4.87
CA ASN A 381 -3.93 7.87 -3.59
C ASN A 381 -2.77 7.20 -2.86
N PRO A 382 -1.52 7.41 -3.31
CA PRO A 382 -0.36 6.84 -2.66
C PRO A 382 -0.26 7.30 -1.20
N ARG A 383 -0.01 6.36 -0.29
CA ARG A 383 0.19 6.62 1.13
C ARG A 383 1.55 6.12 1.60
N THR A 384 2.17 6.82 2.54
CA THR A 384 3.43 6.39 3.15
C THR A 384 3.25 5.08 3.88
N MET A 385 4.28 4.23 3.84
CA MET A 385 4.36 3.09 4.75
C MET A 385 4.21 3.60 6.18
N ASN A 386 3.29 3.01 6.93
CA ASN A 386 2.97 3.51 8.26
C ASN A 386 4.12 3.20 9.22
N ALA A 387 4.71 4.25 9.79
CA ALA A 387 5.56 4.09 10.95
C ALA A 387 4.73 3.59 12.15
N VAL A 388 5.28 2.64 12.90
CA VAL A 388 4.71 2.06 14.11
C VAL A 388 5.60 2.43 15.27
N TYR A 389 5.16 3.40 16.06
CA TYR A 389 5.89 3.90 17.22
C TYR A 389 4.97 4.01 18.43
N GLU A 390 5.58 3.94 19.61
CA GLU A 390 4.98 4.25 20.92
C GLU A 390 3.60 3.60 21.12
N VAL A 391 3.48 2.33 20.74
CA VAL A 391 2.20 1.59 20.72
C VAL A 391 1.57 1.53 22.11
N GLY A 392 2.36 1.42 23.17
CA GLY A 392 1.85 1.49 24.55
C GLY A 392 1.19 2.83 24.87
N ALA A 393 1.84 3.95 24.53
CA ALA A 393 1.27 5.28 24.72
C ALA A 393 0.01 5.48 23.87
N ARG A 394 0.04 5.00 22.61
CA ARG A 394 -1.11 5.03 21.70
C ARG A 394 -2.31 4.25 22.24
N LEU A 395 -2.08 3.05 22.78
CA LEU A 395 -3.13 2.23 23.39
C LEU A 395 -3.78 2.94 24.59
N GLY A 396 -2.99 3.65 25.39
CA GLY A 396 -3.49 4.48 26.48
C GLY A 396 -4.43 5.62 26.05
N ILE A 397 -4.24 6.15 24.84
CA ILE A 397 -5.14 7.16 24.23
C ILE A 397 -6.40 6.49 23.69
N ALA A 398 -6.26 5.34 23.03
CA ALA A 398 -7.37 4.60 22.44
C ALA A 398 -8.48 4.31 23.45
N GLY A 399 -8.11 3.93 24.68
CA GLY A 399 -9.06 3.70 25.78
C GLY A 399 -9.78 4.96 26.30
N LYS A 400 -9.35 6.17 25.88
CA LYS A 400 -9.95 7.44 26.29
C LYS A 400 -10.76 8.10 25.17
N THR A 401 -10.19 8.24 23.98
CA THR A 401 -10.77 9.02 22.87
C THR A 401 -10.97 8.21 21.57
N GLY A 402 -10.68 6.92 21.62
CA GLY A 402 -10.75 5.99 20.51
C GLY A 402 -11.91 4.99 20.60
N ILE A 403 -12.97 5.30 21.36
CA ILE A 403 -14.07 4.35 21.56
C ILE A 403 -14.95 4.24 20.30
N GLU A 404 -15.14 3.02 19.84
CA GLU A 404 -15.96 2.64 18.69
C GLU A 404 -17.04 1.64 19.10
N THR A 405 -18.11 1.49 18.32
CA THR A 405 -19.15 0.46 18.56
C THR A 405 -19.24 -0.48 17.37
N LEU A 406 -19.07 -1.77 17.65
CA LEU A 406 -19.06 -2.85 16.66
C LEU A 406 -20.44 -3.55 16.60
N GLN A 407 -20.90 -3.85 15.39
CA GLN A 407 -22.15 -4.56 15.14
C GLN A 407 -22.03 -5.60 14.02
N GLY A 408 -22.90 -6.61 14.02
CA GLY A 408 -22.92 -7.65 12.97
C GLY A 408 -21.56 -8.35 12.85
N GLY A 409 -21.12 -8.59 11.61
CA GLY A 409 -19.84 -9.27 11.32
C GLY A 409 -18.59 -8.52 11.76
N GLU A 410 -18.69 -7.25 12.15
CA GLU A 410 -17.59 -6.51 12.80
C GLU A 410 -17.22 -7.13 14.15
N ARG A 411 -18.19 -7.77 14.83
CA ARG A 411 -17.98 -8.46 16.11
C ARG A 411 -17.29 -9.81 15.98
N ASP A 412 -17.09 -10.31 14.77
CA ASP A 412 -16.35 -11.56 14.54
C ASP A 412 -14.83 -11.39 14.69
N ASN A 413 -14.34 -10.14 14.74
CA ASN A 413 -12.94 -9.84 15.04
C ASN A 413 -12.62 -10.27 16.47
N ARG A 414 -11.62 -11.16 16.60
CA ARG A 414 -11.05 -11.50 17.91
C ARG A 414 -10.51 -10.26 18.63
N GLN A 415 -10.67 -10.24 19.94
CA GLN A 415 -10.28 -9.15 20.83
C GLN A 415 -9.28 -9.65 21.88
N PHE A 416 -8.68 -8.75 22.65
CA PHE A 416 -7.62 -9.11 23.61
C PHE A 416 -8.04 -10.16 24.65
N GLN A 417 -9.31 -10.18 25.07
CA GLN A 417 -9.79 -11.17 26.03
C GLN A 417 -9.87 -12.60 25.48
N ASP A 418 -9.77 -12.78 24.16
CA ASP A 418 -9.81 -14.11 23.53
C ASP A 418 -8.47 -14.86 23.65
N PHE A 419 -7.40 -14.19 24.11
CA PHE A 419 -6.04 -14.75 24.14
C PHE A 419 -5.38 -14.58 25.51
N PRO A 420 -4.79 -15.64 26.11
CA PRO A 420 -4.17 -15.58 27.43
C PRO A 420 -3.10 -14.48 27.58
N GLN A 421 -2.24 -14.32 26.58
CA GLN A 421 -1.12 -13.36 26.59
C GLN A 421 -1.55 -11.89 26.55
N THR A 422 -2.78 -11.60 26.14
CA THR A 422 -3.32 -10.22 26.12
C THR A 422 -4.55 -10.03 27.02
N ALA A 423 -4.94 -11.05 27.79
CA ALA A 423 -6.12 -11.02 28.64
C ALA A 423 -6.14 -9.88 29.68
N ALA A 424 -4.97 -9.39 30.12
CA ALA A 424 -4.88 -8.24 31.01
C ALA A 424 -5.39 -6.92 30.39
N LEU A 425 -5.50 -6.87 29.06
CA LEU A 425 -6.03 -5.73 28.29
C LEU A 425 -7.53 -5.86 27.96
N ALA A 426 -8.23 -6.86 28.52
CA ALA A 426 -9.64 -7.14 28.24
C ALA A 426 -10.59 -5.94 28.46
N ALA A 427 -10.25 -5.00 29.35
CA ALA A 427 -11.06 -3.82 29.61
C ALA A 427 -11.21 -2.86 28.40
N LEU A 428 -10.41 -3.05 27.35
CA LEU A 428 -10.49 -2.28 26.12
C LEU A 428 -11.63 -2.71 25.19
N PHE A 429 -12.37 -3.77 25.53
CA PHE A 429 -13.55 -4.19 24.79
C PHE A 429 -14.64 -4.71 25.72
N ASP A 430 -15.87 -4.25 25.50
CA ASP A 430 -17.07 -4.72 26.18
C ASP A 430 -17.93 -5.54 25.20
N GLU A 431 -17.95 -6.85 25.39
CA GLU A 431 -18.68 -7.80 24.55
C GLU A 431 -20.20 -7.56 24.53
N ALA A 432 -20.77 -7.14 25.66
CA ALA A 432 -22.22 -6.95 25.77
C ALA A 432 -22.68 -5.79 24.88
N THR A 433 -21.94 -4.68 24.92
CA THR A 433 -22.28 -3.47 24.15
C THR A 433 -21.61 -3.42 22.78
N GLY A 434 -20.54 -4.20 22.56
CA GLY A 434 -19.68 -4.11 21.38
C GLY A 434 -18.83 -2.85 21.35
N LYS A 435 -18.72 -2.14 22.48
CA LYS A 435 -17.85 -0.96 22.58
C LYS A 435 -16.40 -1.41 22.71
N GLY A 436 -15.53 -0.88 21.87
CA GLY A 436 -14.11 -1.23 21.85
C GLY A 436 -13.20 -0.03 21.63
N ALA A 437 -12.02 -0.05 22.22
CA ALA A 437 -10.98 0.95 21.99
C ALA A 437 -10.24 0.65 20.66
N SER A 438 -10.16 1.64 19.78
CA SER A 438 -9.39 1.58 18.54
C SER A 438 -8.21 2.54 18.59
N MET A 439 -7.04 2.05 18.16
CA MET A 439 -5.84 2.88 17.97
C MET A 439 -5.88 3.70 16.67
N ARG A 440 -6.78 3.37 15.73
CA ARG A 440 -6.94 4.05 14.42
C ARG A 440 -5.62 4.15 13.63
N VAL A 441 -4.87 3.05 13.50
CA VAL A 441 -3.56 2.97 12.83
C VAL A 441 -3.57 3.50 11.40
N LEU A 442 -4.60 3.19 10.62
CA LEU A 442 -4.72 3.66 9.24
C LEU A 442 -4.91 5.18 9.18
N LYS A 443 -4.50 5.81 8.07
CA LYS A 443 -4.46 7.27 7.95
C LYS A 443 -5.85 7.92 8.12
N ASP A 444 -6.90 7.22 7.70
CA ASP A 444 -8.33 7.58 7.83
C ASP A 444 -8.98 7.01 9.10
N GLY A 445 -8.24 6.23 9.89
CA GLY A 445 -8.74 5.58 11.11
C GLY A 445 -9.84 4.55 10.85
N ALA A 446 -9.81 3.93 9.67
CA ALA A 446 -10.78 2.93 9.22
C ALA A 446 -10.66 1.62 10.01
N ASP A 447 -9.47 1.26 10.50
CA ASP A 447 -9.19 0.10 11.37
C ASP A 447 -9.77 0.29 12.78
N SER A 448 -11.09 0.32 12.83
CA SER A 448 -11.89 0.79 13.97
C SER A 448 -12.53 -0.36 14.75
N VAL A 449 -12.10 -1.60 14.49
CA VAL A 449 -12.61 -2.85 15.09
C VAL A 449 -11.77 -3.36 16.27
N GLY A 450 -10.86 -2.54 16.78
CA GLY A 450 -9.90 -2.90 17.82
C GLY A 450 -8.54 -3.35 17.27
N THR A 451 -7.56 -3.49 18.17
CA THR A 451 -6.15 -3.71 17.80
C THR A 451 -5.91 -5.01 17.03
N LEU A 452 -6.44 -6.15 17.52
CA LEU A 452 -6.17 -7.44 16.89
C LEU A 452 -6.84 -7.56 15.50
N GLY A 453 -8.06 -7.04 15.34
CA GLY A 453 -8.72 -6.95 14.03
C GLY A 453 -7.95 -6.07 13.03
N ALA A 454 -7.40 -4.94 13.48
CA ALA A 454 -6.53 -4.08 12.67
C ALA A 454 -5.27 -4.81 12.20
N LEU A 455 -4.63 -5.55 13.10
CA LEU A 455 -3.44 -6.37 12.82
C LEU A 455 -3.72 -7.50 11.82
N ASN A 456 -4.83 -8.23 11.99
CA ASN A 456 -5.22 -9.32 11.08
C ASN A 456 -5.51 -8.83 9.65
N ARG A 457 -6.14 -7.65 9.50
CA ARG A 457 -6.48 -7.09 8.19
C ARG A 457 -5.26 -6.93 7.28
N VAL A 458 -4.08 -6.63 7.84
CA VAL A 458 -2.86 -6.41 7.05
C VAL A 458 -2.50 -7.65 6.23
N TYR A 459 -2.73 -8.86 6.75
CA TYR A 459 -2.46 -10.10 6.03
C TYR A 459 -3.42 -10.33 4.86
N LEU A 460 -4.72 -9.98 5.01
CA LEU A 460 -5.67 -9.99 3.89
C LEU A 460 -5.26 -8.99 2.80
N ASN A 461 -4.81 -7.80 3.18
CA ASN A 461 -4.35 -6.78 2.21
C ASN A 461 -3.18 -7.27 1.35
N ILE A 462 -2.35 -8.20 1.84
CA ILE A 462 -1.23 -8.80 1.10
C ILE A 462 -1.55 -10.18 0.52
N GLY A 463 -2.82 -10.60 0.52
CA GLY A 463 -3.30 -11.78 -0.22
C GLY A 463 -3.56 -13.05 0.59
N LEU A 464 -3.60 -12.98 1.93
CA LEU A 464 -4.07 -14.10 2.76
C LEU A 464 -5.48 -14.53 2.32
N PHE A 465 -5.72 -15.83 2.23
CA PHE A 465 -7.00 -16.44 1.81
C PHE A 465 -7.53 -15.90 0.46
N SER A 466 -6.62 -15.78 -0.50
CA SER A 466 -6.92 -15.28 -1.84
C SER A 466 -7.96 -16.08 -2.64
N GLU A 467 -8.24 -17.32 -2.23
CA GLU A 467 -9.30 -18.16 -2.80
C GLU A 467 -10.68 -17.50 -2.69
N GLU A 468 -11.01 -16.95 -1.52
CA GLU A 468 -12.26 -16.22 -1.28
C GLU A 468 -12.11 -14.74 -1.65
N TRP A 469 -10.99 -14.11 -1.27
CA TRP A 469 -10.80 -12.67 -1.45
C TRP A 469 -10.97 -12.21 -2.92
N LEU A 470 -10.43 -12.98 -3.87
CA LEU A 470 -10.53 -12.69 -5.31
C LEU A 470 -11.95 -12.89 -5.89
N LEU A 471 -12.90 -13.46 -5.13
CA LEU A 471 -14.30 -13.52 -5.54
C LEU A 471 -15.00 -12.16 -5.36
N HIS A 472 -14.48 -11.30 -4.49
CA HIS A 472 -15.17 -10.09 -4.06
C HIS A 472 -14.88 -8.84 -4.89
N PHE A 473 -13.84 -8.85 -5.71
CA PHE A 473 -13.45 -7.74 -6.60
C PHE A 473 -12.60 -8.26 -7.78
N ARG A 474 -12.33 -7.39 -8.76
CA ARG A 474 -11.38 -7.68 -9.83
C ARG A 474 -10.09 -6.88 -9.62
N PRO A 475 -8.93 -7.53 -9.38
CA PRO A 475 -7.72 -6.82 -9.02
C PRO A 475 -7.15 -5.97 -10.16
N PHE A 476 -6.52 -4.85 -9.82
CA PHE A 476 -5.82 -3.90 -10.71
C PHE A 476 -6.69 -3.14 -11.72
N LEU A 477 -7.62 -3.83 -12.40
CA LEU A 477 -8.48 -3.28 -13.45
C LEU A 477 -9.85 -2.81 -12.92
N GLY A 478 -10.34 -3.40 -11.83
CA GLY A 478 -11.70 -3.19 -11.35
C GLY A 478 -12.76 -3.71 -12.35
N GLY A 479 -13.90 -3.03 -12.41
CA GLY A 479 -15.01 -3.36 -13.32
C GLY A 479 -15.93 -4.46 -12.81
N GLN A 480 -15.67 -4.96 -11.60
CA GLN A 480 -16.56 -5.77 -10.79
C GLN A 480 -17.02 -4.96 -9.57
N LYS A 481 -18.27 -5.14 -9.17
CA LYS A 481 -18.83 -4.55 -7.97
C LYS A 481 -18.18 -5.20 -6.75
N ILE A 482 -17.58 -4.37 -5.91
CA ILE A 482 -16.94 -4.80 -4.66
C ILE A 482 -18.03 -5.32 -3.69
N SER A 483 -17.69 -6.38 -2.97
CA SER A 483 -18.48 -6.95 -1.86
C SER A 483 -17.59 -7.22 -0.64
N PRO A 484 -18.15 -7.42 0.56
CA PRO A 484 -17.37 -7.68 1.76
C PRO A 484 -16.70 -9.05 1.76
N ILE A 485 -15.47 -9.12 2.28
CA ILE A 485 -14.91 -10.39 2.77
C ILE A 485 -15.36 -10.60 4.23
N GLU A 486 -16.22 -11.59 4.45
CA GLU A 486 -16.77 -11.86 5.78
C GLU A 486 -15.76 -12.65 6.63
N ILE A 487 -15.49 -12.18 7.85
CA ILE A 487 -14.58 -12.86 8.80
C ILE A 487 -15.09 -14.27 9.13
N ALA A 488 -16.41 -14.45 9.29
CA ALA A 488 -17.01 -15.76 9.52
C ALA A 488 -16.67 -16.77 8.41
N ASN A 489 -16.58 -16.33 7.15
CA ASN A 489 -16.17 -17.19 6.03
C ASN A 489 -14.70 -17.57 6.13
N ALA A 490 -13.84 -16.62 6.49
CA ALA A 490 -12.41 -16.87 6.70
C ALA A 490 -12.18 -17.84 7.88
N GLN A 491 -12.84 -17.63 9.01
CA GLN A 491 -12.80 -18.53 10.17
C GLN A 491 -13.31 -19.93 9.84
N LYS A 492 -14.34 -20.04 9.00
CA LYS A 492 -14.89 -21.33 8.58
C LYS A 492 -13.97 -22.06 7.60
N ASN A 493 -13.34 -21.35 6.66
CA ASN A 493 -12.78 -21.97 5.44
C ASN A 493 -11.28 -21.80 5.22
N SER A 494 -10.60 -20.97 6.02
CA SER A 494 -9.17 -20.77 5.90
C SER A 494 -8.44 -21.15 7.18
N VAL A 495 -7.59 -22.18 7.10
CA VAL A 495 -6.69 -22.55 8.19
C VAL A 495 -5.55 -21.54 8.31
N PHE A 496 -5.09 -20.95 7.21
CA PHE A 496 -4.11 -19.85 7.26
C PHE A 496 -4.65 -18.61 7.98
N TRP A 497 -5.92 -18.25 7.78
CA TRP A 497 -6.59 -17.20 8.56
C TRP A 497 -6.65 -17.55 10.04
N GLN A 498 -7.09 -18.76 10.39
CA GLN A 498 -7.14 -19.19 11.79
C GLN A 498 -5.75 -19.14 12.47
N ALA A 499 -4.71 -19.58 11.77
CA ALA A 499 -3.33 -19.51 12.25
C ALA A 499 -2.85 -18.06 12.41
N THR A 500 -3.25 -17.16 11.50
CA THR A 500 -2.97 -15.72 11.60
C THR A 500 -3.67 -15.11 12.82
N GLU A 501 -4.97 -15.37 13.02
CA GLU A 501 -5.70 -14.89 14.19
C GLU A 501 -5.09 -15.39 15.50
N ALA A 502 -4.66 -16.66 15.55
CA ALA A 502 -4.06 -17.27 16.73
C ALA A 502 -2.73 -16.61 17.15
N GLN A 503 -1.95 -16.12 16.18
CA GLN A 503 -0.65 -15.50 16.40
C GLN A 503 -0.73 -13.98 16.63
N SER A 504 -1.83 -13.32 16.24
CA SER A 504 -1.94 -11.86 16.32
C SER A 504 -1.79 -11.26 17.72
N ALA A 505 -2.14 -12.00 18.77
CA ALA A 505 -1.91 -11.55 20.14
C ALA A 505 -0.41 -11.55 20.52
N ASP A 506 0.40 -12.46 19.98
CA ASP A 506 1.86 -12.41 20.12
C ASP A 506 2.46 -11.22 19.37
N MET A 507 1.95 -10.91 18.16
CA MET A 507 2.35 -9.73 17.40
C MET A 507 1.98 -8.41 18.11
N ALA A 508 0.87 -8.37 18.84
CA ALA A 508 0.54 -7.24 19.70
C ALA A 508 1.55 -7.07 20.84
N ILE A 509 2.01 -8.16 21.47
CA ILE A 509 3.08 -8.12 22.49
C ILE A 509 4.39 -7.64 21.88
N PHE A 510 4.75 -8.10 20.68
CA PHE A 510 5.93 -7.61 19.94
C PHE A 510 5.90 -6.09 19.79
N PHE A 511 4.82 -5.53 19.26
CA PHE A 511 4.71 -4.08 19.09
C PHE A 511 4.68 -3.30 20.42
N LEU A 512 4.11 -3.88 21.48
CA LEU A 512 4.19 -3.28 22.81
C LEU A 512 5.62 -3.20 23.34
N VAL A 513 6.52 -4.09 22.92
CA VAL A 513 7.96 -4.07 23.27
C VAL A 513 8.77 -3.21 22.31
N ALA A 514 8.69 -3.49 21.00
CA ALA A 514 9.63 -3.02 19.99
C ALA A 514 9.30 -1.64 19.37
N ALA A 515 8.03 -1.24 19.32
CA ALA A 515 7.63 0.02 18.71
C ALA A 515 7.93 1.20 19.65
N ARG A 516 9.20 1.60 19.72
CA ARG A 516 9.74 2.69 20.56
C ARG A 516 10.30 3.81 19.68
N ALA A 517 10.23 5.04 20.16
CA ALA A 517 10.76 6.21 19.45
C ALA A 517 12.25 6.08 19.13
N ASP A 518 12.62 6.17 17.86
CA ASP A 518 13.99 6.37 17.37
C ASP A 518 14.38 7.85 17.52
N ARG A 519 14.91 8.23 18.68
CA ARG A 519 15.23 9.63 18.99
C ARG A 519 16.59 9.99 18.42
N LEU A 520 16.72 11.19 17.83
CA LEU A 520 18.00 11.61 17.24
C LEU A 520 19.15 11.57 18.25
N LYS A 521 18.89 11.91 19.53
CA LYS A 521 19.91 11.86 20.60
C LYS A 521 20.59 10.49 20.77
N ASP A 522 19.89 9.42 20.37
CA ASP A 522 20.33 8.03 20.53
C ASP A 522 21.05 7.51 19.26
N ALA A 523 21.06 8.30 18.18
CA ALA A 523 21.76 7.98 16.94
C ALA A 523 23.23 8.49 16.96
N PRO A 524 24.14 7.89 16.16
CA PRO A 524 25.52 8.35 16.04
C PRO A 524 25.62 9.86 15.71
N GLY A 525 26.34 10.63 16.53
CA GLY A 525 26.51 12.08 16.35
C GLY A 525 25.27 12.94 16.69
N GLY A 526 24.14 12.32 17.01
CA GLY A 526 22.89 13.02 17.20
C GLY A 526 22.81 13.81 18.51
N ALA A 527 23.45 13.32 19.58
CA ALA A 527 23.55 14.05 20.84
C ALA A 527 24.31 15.39 20.66
N GLU A 528 25.38 15.39 19.87
CA GLU A 528 26.17 16.59 19.54
C GLU A 528 25.36 17.60 18.70
N ILE A 529 24.57 17.11 17.75
CA ILE A 529 23.66 17.95 16.94
C ILE A 529 22.66 18.68 17.84
N LEU A 530 22.04 17.96 18.78
CA LEU A 530 21.05 18.54 19.69
C LEU A 530 21.68 19.47 20.74
N ALA A 531 22.87 19.14 21.24
CA ALA A 531 23.59 19.96 22.22
C ALA A 531 24.09 21.30 21.65
N ALA A 532 24.23 21.42 20.33
CA ALA A 532 24.61 22.66 19.66
C ALA A 532 23.47 23.70 19.59
N GLN A 533 22.24 23.32 19.96
CA GLN A 533 21.08 24.21 19.89
C GLN A 533 21.01 25.16 21.10
N ASP A 534 20.56 26.39 20.84
CA ASP A 534 20.39 27.41 21.87
C ASP A 534 19.19 27.11 22.80
N ALA A 535 19.38 27.27 24.10
CA ALA A 535 18.36 26.94 25.09
C ALA A 535 17.13 27.87 25.05
N ASP A 536 17.33 29.16 24.77
CA ASP A 536 16.24 30.13 24.66
C ASP A 536 15.43 29.86 23.38
N LEU A 537 16.10 29.52 22.29
CA LEU A 537 15.48 29.05 21.04
C LEU A 537 14.60 27.82 21.28
N LEU A 538 15.08 26.86 22.09
CA LEU A 538 14.31 25.67 22.45
C LEU A 538 13.08 25.98 23.31
N ASP A 539 13.18 26.86 24.31
CA ASP A 539 12.00 27.29 25.08
C ASP A 539 10.97 27.99 24.20
N GLN A 540 11.43 28.84 23.27
CA GLN A 540 10.54 29.46 22.28
C GLN A 540 9.86 28.41 21.39
N GLY A 541 10.60 27.37 20.96
CA GLY A 541 10.07 26.26 20.17
C GLY A 541 8.97 25.49 20.90
N LYS A 542 9.16 25.21 22.19
CA LYS A 542 8.13 24.61 23.07
C LYS A 542 6.86 25.44 23.08
N VAL A 543 6.97 26.76 23.24
CA VAL A 543 5.80 27.67 23.25
C VAL A 543 5.08 27.67 21.90
N VAL A 544 5.82 27.77 20.79
CA VAL A 544 5.23 27.75 19.44
C VAL A 544 4.51 26.44 19.19
N PHE A 545 5.11 25.31 19.58
CA PHE A 545 4.50 23.99 19.49
C PHE A 545 3.21 23.90 20.31
N ALA A 546 3.21 24.35 21.57
CA ALA A 546 2.02 24.37 22.42
C ALA A 546 0.86 25.17 21.80
N ASP A 547 1.17 26.32 21.20
CA ASP A 547 0.18 27.24 20.65
C ASP A 547 -0.39 26.83 19.29
N THR A 548 0.41 26.12 18.49
CA THR A 548 0.13 25.91 17.06
C THR A 548 -0.11 24.45 16.70
N CYS A 549 0.59 23.50 17.34
CA CYS A 549 0.68 22.12 16.88
C CYS A 549 0.10 21.11 17.89
N ALA A 550 0.29 21.36 19.20
CA ALA A 550 0.02 20.40 20.25
C ALA A 550 -1.44 19.94 20.34
N ALA A 551 -2.40 20.75 19.90
CA ALA A 551 -3.81 20.37 19.84
C ALA A 551 -4.05 19.10 19.01
N CYS A 552 -3.33 18.91 17.90
CA CYS A 552 -3.44 17.71 17.07
C CYS A 552 -2.30 16.71 17.33
N HIS A 553 -1.10 17.22 17.64
CA HIS A 553 0.15 16.46 17.68
C HIS A 553 0.71 16.24 19.09
N SER A 554 -0.14 16.13 20.12
CA SER A 554 0.27 15.68 21.45
C SER A 554 -0.76 14.71 22.01
N SER A 555 -0.32 13.58 22.56
CA SER A 555 -1.24 12.73 23.33
C SER A 555 -1.39 13.19 24.77
N LYS A 556 -0.44 13.99 25.26
CA LYS A 556 -0.53 14.70 26.54
C LYS A 556 -1.28 16.00 26.31
N GLN A 557 -2.57 15.98 26.62
CA GLN A 557 -3.48 17.13 26.57
C GLN A 557 -3.80 17.60 28.00
N PRO A 558 -4.08 18.90 28.22
CA PRO A 558 -4.67 19.36 29.47
C PRO A 558 -6.05 18.72 29.69
N ASP A 559 -6.50 18.67 30.94
CA ASP A 559 -7.88 18.27 31.22
C ASP A 559 -8.85 19.30 30.62
N PRO A 560 -9.85 18.89 29.81
CA PRO A 560 -10.78 19.83 29.22
C PRO A 560 -11.60 20.59 30.24
N ASP A 561 -11.76 21.90 30.04
CA ASP A 561 -12.66 22.69 30.87
C ASP A 561 -14.11 22.21 30.64
N PRO A 562 -14.84 21.78 31.69
CA PRO A 562 -16.19 21.25 31.56
C PRO A 562 -17.16 22.14 30.78
N VAL A 563 -16.93 23.46 30.73
CA VAL A 563 -17.78 24.41 30.00
C VAL A 563 -17.83 24.12 28.49
N PHE A 564 -16.80 23.51 27.92
CA PHE A 564 -16.75 23.15 26.50
C PHE A 564 -17.39 21.80 26.21
N GLY A 565 -17.60 20.96 27.23
CA GLY A 565 -18.24 19.65 27.09
C GLY A 565 -17.51 18.68 26.14
N VAL A 566 -16.18 18.77 26.06
CA VAL A 566 -15.31 18.01 25.13
C VAL A 566 -15.51 16.50 25.26
N ASP A 567 -15.56 15.97 26.48
CA ASP A 567 -15.70 14.54 26.76
C ASP A 567 -16.97 14.23 27.56
N SER A 568 -18.08 14.91 27.23
CA SER A 568 -19.37 14.77 27.94
C SER A 568 -20.52 14.34 27.03
N GLY A 569 -21.43 13.52 27.57
CA GLY A 569 -22.62 13.04 26.86
C GLY A 569 -22.24 12.25 25.60
N VAL A 570 -22.74 12.66 24.44
CA VAL A 570 -22.45 12.03 23.14
C VAL A 570 -20.97 12.08 22.72
N CYS A 571 -20.16 12.90 23.40
CA CYS A 571 -18.72 13.04 23.17
C CYS A 571 -17.85 12.29 24.18
N GLU A 572 -18.46 11.59 25.15
CA GLU A 572 -17.73 10.67 26.02
C GLU A 572 -17.00 9.61 25.18
N GLY A 573 -15.77 9.25 25.56
CA GLY A 573 -14.95 8.34 24.76
C GLY A 573 -14.34 8.99 23.51
N GLY A 574 -14.32 10.32 23.42
CA GLY A 574 -13.82 11.11 22.29
C GLY A 574 -14.86 11.44 21.21
N GLY A 575 -16.07 10.89 21.33
CA GLY A 575 -17.14 10.99 20.34
C GLY A 575 -16.88 10.13 19.10
N THR A 576 -17.94 9.54 18.54
CA THR A 576 -17.90 8.79 17.28
C THR A 576 -19.31 8.73 16.66
N GLY A 577 -19.46 8.17 15.46
CA GLY A 577 -20.76 8.02 14.82
C GLY A 577 -21.37 9.33 14.28
N PRO A 578 -22.69 9.39 14.12
CA PRO A 578 -23.39 10.50 13.45
C PRO A 578 -23.16 11.88 14.08
N GLU A 579 -22.88 11.92 15.39
CA GLU A 579 -22.70 13.16 16.16
C GLU A 579 -21.22 13.59 16.25
N TYR A 580 -20.31 12.86 15.59
CA TYR A 580 -18.87 13.12 15.70
C TYR A 580 -18.48 14.55 15.36
N ARG A 581 -19.13 15.19 14.38
CA ARG A 581 -18.82 16.59 14.03
C ARG A 581 -19.08 17.54 15.19
N GLN A 582 -20.15 17.34 15.95
CA GLN A 582 -20.43 18.14 17.14
C GLN A 582 -19.31 18.00 18.18
N CYS A 583 -18.80 16.78 18.37
CA CYS A 583 -17.73 16.50 19.32
C CYS A 583 -16.38 17.10 18.87
N TRP A 584 -16.09 17.01 17.57
CA TRP A 584 -14.95 17.69 16.98
C TRP A 584 -15.01 19.21 17.21
N ASP A 585 -16.16 19.84 16.94
CA ASP A 585 -16.30 21.29 17.09
C ASP A 585 -16.13 21.75 18.55
N ARG A 586 -16.63 20.97 19.53
CA ARG A 586 -16.40 21.23 20.96
C ARG A 586 -14.92 21.12 21.34
N PHE A 587 -14.26 20.04 20.92
CA PHE A 587 -12.83 19.84 21.13
C PHE A 587 -12.03 20.99 20.52
N TRP A 588 -12.33 21.35 19.26
CA TRP A 588 -11.61 22.40 18.55
C TRP A 588 -11.80 23.77 19.19
N ALA A 589 -13.03 24.12 19.61
CA ALA A 589 -13.29 25.36 20.33
C ALA A 589 -12.49 25.46 21.64
N TRP A 590 -12.41 24.37 22.40
CA TRP A 590 -11.58 24.30 23.61
C TRP A 590 -10.09 24.43 23.29
N ALA A 591 -9.60 23.66 22.32
CA ALA A 591 -8.19 23.66 21.92
C ALA A 591 -7.70 25.03 21.41
N GLN A 592 -8.61 25.85 20.87
CA GLN A 592 -8.29 27.23 20.46
C GLN A 592 -8.32 28.25 21.59
N SER A 593 -8.82 27.89 22.78
CA SER A 593 -8.96 28.79 23.92
C SER A 593 -7.63 29.18 24.56
N ASP A 594 -7.58 30.35 25.20
CA ASP A 594 -6.39 30.77 25.96
C ASP A 594 -6.11 29.85 27.15
N THR A 595 -7.16 29.23 27.72
CA THR A 595 -7.01 28.27 28.84
C THR A 595 -6.21 27.05 28.39
N PHE A 596 -6.59 26.46 27.26
CA PHE A 596 -5.84 25.37 26.65
C PHE A 596 -4.38 25.76 26.40
N LYS A 597 -4.16 26.88 25.68
CA LYS A 597 -2.81 27.30 25.29
C LYS A 597 -1.92 27.56 26.49
N ARG A 598 -2.43 28.21 27.55
CA ARG A 598 -1.67 28.41 28.79
C ARG A 598 -1.28 27.08 29.46
N GLN A 599 -2.23 26.18 29.66
CA GLN A 599 -1.95 24.88 30.29
C GLN A 599 -1.00 24.03 29.43
N MET A 600 -1.16 24.06 28.11
CA MET A 600 -0.29 23.34 27.19
C MET A 600 1.14 23.88 27.23
N ARG A 601 1.34 25.21 27.32
CA ARG A 601 2.67 25.83 27.52
C ARG A 601 3.33 25.37 28.83
N ASP A 602 2.57 25.17 29.89
CA ASP A 602 3.09 24.65 31.16
C ASP A 602 3.49 23.17 31.02
N MET A 603 2.70 22.37 30.29
CA MET A 603 2.97 20.96 30.06
C MET A 603 4.21 20.72 29.18
N VAL A 604 4.36 21.44 28.05
CA VAL A 604 5.51 21.25 27.12
C VAL A 604 6.87 21.60 27.74
N ARG A 605 6.87 22.41 28.81
CA ARG A 605 8.08 22.78 29.54
C ARG A 605 8.55 21.74 30.54
N GLN A 606 7.72 20.76 30.87
CA GLN A 606 8.10 19.67 31.77
C GLN A 606 9.15 18.78 31.08
N ASP A 607 10.18 18.37 31.82
CA ASP A 607 11.27 17.56 31.28
C ASP A 607 10.80 16.21 30.73
N ASN A 608 9.75 15.65 31.33
CA ASN A 608 9.14 14.40 30.91
C ASN A 608 8.09 14.56 29.80
N PHE A 609 7.93 15.75 29.20
CA PHE A 609 6.84 16.00 28.24
C PHE A 609 6.86 15.01 27.07
N LEU A 610 8.03 14.65 26.55
CA LEU A 610 8.19 13.72 25.43
C LEU A 610 8.14 12.23 25.85
N GLU A 611 8.23 11.92 27.14
CA GLU A 611 8.14 10.54 27.63
C GLU A 611 6.70 10.04 27.59
N ALA A 612 6.43 8.89 26.95
CA ALA A 612 5.07 8.36 26.76
C ALA A 612 4.10 9.38 26.11
N ASN A 613 4.61 10.27 25.27
CA ASN A 613 3.81 11.15 24.42
C ASN A 613 3.84 10.60 23.00
N TYR A 614 2.70 10.12 22.50
CA TYR A 614 2.57 9.61 21.14
C TYR A 614 2.60 10.71 20.08
N LEU A 615 2.61 11.98 20.50
CA LEU A 615 2.67 13.15 19.60
C LEU A 615 1.58 13.13 18.52
N SER A 616 0.41 12.60 18.88
CA SER A 616 -0.85 12.59 18.12
C SER A 616 -2.00 12.40 19.11
N THR A 617 -3.14 13.04 18.83
CA THR A 617 -4.39 12.81 19.58
C THR A 617 -5.20 11.63 19.08
N GLU A 618 -4.90 11.11 17.88
CA GLU A 618 -5.70 10.08 17.19
C GLU A 618 -7.19 10.43 16.98
N ARG A 619 -7.57 11.70 17.18
CA ARG A 619 -8.88 12.21 16.79
C ARG A 619 -8.92 12.32 15.28
N ARG A 620 -10.05 11.94 14.67
CA ARG A 620 -10.29 12.11 13.23
C ARG A 620 -10.48 13.59 12.90
N VAL A 621 -9.48 14.23 12.29
CA VAL A 621 -9.53 15.62 11.87
C VAL A 621 -10.31 15.72 10.55
N PRO A 622 -11.28 16.63 10.43
CA PRO A 622 -12.07 16.75 9.22
C PRO A 622 -11.28 17.46 8.10
N LEU A 623 -11.54 17.03 6.87
CA LEU A 623 -10.82 17.50 5.68
C LEU A 623 -10.95 19.02 5.44
N ASP A 624 -12.08 19.60 5.83
CA ASP A 624 -12.35 21.05 5.74
C ASP A 624 -11.48 21.89 6.67
N LEU A 625 -10.76 21.27 7.61
CA LEU A 625 -9.69 21.90 8.38
C LEU A 625 -8.29 21.57 7.84
N LEU A 626 -8.05 20.32 7.45
CA LEU A 626 -6.71 19.86 7.06
C LEU A 626 -6.23 20.42 5.73
N GLY A 627 -7.10 20.60 4.74
CA GLY A 627 -6.69 21.06 3.40
C GLY A 627 -5.74 20.13 2.64
N THR A 628 -5.46 18.93 3.14
CA THR A 628 -4.69 17.90 2.41
C THR A 628 -5.45 17.39 1.19
N ASN A 629 -4.80 16.59 0.34
CA ASN A 629 -5.46 16.00 -0.81
C ASN A 629 -6.72 15.23 -0.39
N ALA A 630 -7.88 15.63 -0.91
CA ALA A 630 -9.18 15.10 -0.53
C ALA A 630 -9.32 13.60 -0.80
N CYS A 631 -8.66 13.10 -1.86
CA CYS A 631 -8.72 11.70 -2.24
C CYS A 631 -8.10 10.80 -1.16
N SER A 632 -7.18 11.36 -0.37
CA SER A 632 -6.65 10.68 0.80
C SER A 632 -7.68 10.40 1.89
N ALA A 633 -8.75 11.19 1.99
CA ALA A 633 -9.72 11.09 3.07
C ALA A 633 -11.06 10.44 2.66
N VAL A 634 -11.28 10.15 1.37
CA VAL A 634 -12.59 9.71 0.84
C VAL A 634 -12.58 8.28 0.26
N ALA A 635 -11.56 7.49 0.62
CA ALA A 635 -11.45 6.07 0.28
C ALA A 635 -12.73 5.29 0.63
N THR A 636 -13.10 4.29 -0.19
CA THR A 636 -14.38 3.58 -0.02
C THR A 636 -14.24 2.13 0.43
N ASN A 637 -13.04 1.56 0.44
CA ASN A 637 -12.89 0.14 0.77
C ASN A 637 -13.34 -0.21 2.20
N GLY A 638 -13.33 0.75 3.14
CA GLY A 638 -13.74 0.57 4.54
C GLY A 638 -15.21 0.84 4.83
N LEU A 639 -16.07 0.88 3.81
CA LEU A 639 -17.47 1.27 3.96
C LEU A 639 -18.40 0.05 3.98
N LYS A 640 -19.65 0.30 4.33
CA LYS A 640 -20.69 -0.73 4.35
C LYS A 640 -20.87 -1.36 2.97
N GLY A 641 -20.80 -2.68 2.90
CA GLY A 641 -20.91 -3.44 1.65
C GLY A 641 -19.62 -3.46 0.81
N ASP A 642 -18.56 -2.77 1.22
CA ASP A 642 -17.26 -2.80 0.55
C ASP A 642 -16.33 -3.82 1.21
N ILE A 643 -15.16 -4.03 0.62
CA ILE A 643 -14.27 -5.15 0.92
C ILE A 643 -13.93 -5.26 2.41
N TRP A 644 -13.67 -4.15 3.11
CA TRP A 644 -13.28 -4.12 4.53
C TRP A 644 -14.44 -3.84 5.49
N ASP A 645 -15.68 -4.14 5.12
CA ASP A 645 -16.89 -3.92 5.95
C ASP A 645 -16.70 -4.54 7.35
N ASN A 646 -16.31 -5.81 7.46
CA ASN A 646 -16.10 -6.45 8.77
C ASN A 646 -14.87 -5.92 9.54
N PHE A 647 -14.01 -5.08 8.94
CA PHE A 647 -12.79 -4.54 9.57
C PHE A 647 -12.89 -3.04 9.90
N THR A 648 -14.10 -2.49 9.83
CA THR A 648 -14.42 -1.10 10.12
C THR A 648 -15.67 -1.04 11.00
N SER A 649 -15.72 -0.15 11.99
CA SER A 649 -16.84 -0.09 12.94
C SER A 649 -18.08 0.56 12.35
N SER A 650 -19.24 0.22 12.89
CA SER A 650 -20.51 0.86 12.56
C SER A 650 -20.50 2.36 12.87
N THR A 651 -19.77 2.78 13.90
CA THR A 651 -19.59 4.19 14.25
C THR A 651 -18.65 4.93 13.31
N TYR A 652 -17.63 4.28 12.75
CA TYR A 652 -16.82 4.85 11.66
C TYR A 652 -17.67 5.05 10.40
N LYS A 653 -18.43 4.02 9.97
CA LYS A 653 -19.26 4.07 8.76
C LYS A 653 -20.43 5.06 8.82
N SER A 654 -20.68 5.65 9.99
CA SER A 654 -21.75 6.63 10.21
C SER A 654 -21.24 8.04 10.51
N LEU A 655 -19.94 8.30 10.34
CA LEU A 655 -19.41 9.66 10.46
C LEU A 655 -20.09 10.60 9.45
N PRO A 656 -20.53 11.79 9.88
CA PRO A 656 -21.20 12.74 9.00
C PRO A 656 -20.22 13.32 7.97
N PRO A 657 -20.69 13.92 6.87
CA PRO A 657 -19.79 14.63 5.97
C PRO A 657 -19.16 15.86 6.66
N PRO A 658 -17.86 16.14 6.48
CA PRO A 658 -17.27 17.44 6.81
C PRO A 658 -17.80 18.55 5.86
N GLY A 659 -17.39 19.79 6.10
CA GLY A 659 -17.71 20.92 5.21
C GLY A 659 -17.14 20.75 3.80
N GLU A 660 -17.69 21.53 2.87
CA GLU A 660 -17.23 21.61 1.48
C GLU A 660 -15.80 22.16 1.41
N VAL A 661 -14.98 21.58 0.53
CA VAL A 661 -13.59 22.03 0.29
C VAL A 661 -13.40 22.50 -1.14
N THR A 662 -12.42 23.37 -1.34
CA THR A 662 -12.02 23.83 -2.68
C THR A 662 -10.97 22.90 -3.27
N VAL A 663 -11.23 22.39 -4.47
CA VAL A 663 -10.30 21.62 -5.33
C VAL A 663 -10.05 22.40 -6.63
N HIS A 664 -9.11 21.95 -7.47
CA HIS A 664 -8.69 22.69 -8.66
C HIS A 664 -8.73 21.85 -9.93
N HIS A 665 -9.22 22.43 -11.03
CA HIS A 665 -9.23 21.78 -12.34
C HIS A 665 -7.79 21.56 -12.85
N PRO A 666 -7.40 20.37 -13.35
CA PRO A 666 -6.00 20.02 -13.55
C PRO A 666 -5.32 20.66 -14.77
N VAL A 667 -6.08 21.43 -15.56
CA VAL A 667 -5.59 22.17 -16.74
C VAL A 667 -5.79 23.67 -16.57
N SER A 668 -7.01 24.11 -16.26
CA SER A 668 -7.29 25.54 -16.13
C SER A 668 -6.86 26.11 -14.77
N GLY A 669 -6.68 25.29 -13.74
CA GLY A 669 -6.43 25.75 -12.35
C GLY A 669 -7.67 26.32 -11.66
N ALA A 670 -8.82 26.38 -12.35
CA ALA A 670 -10.06 26.93 -11.81
C ALA A 670 -10.49 26.21 -10.53
N ALA A 671 -10.86 26.99 -9.52
CA ALA A 671 -11.40 26.50 -8.26
C ALA A 671 -12.78 25.85 -8.46
N MET A 672 -12.99 24.68 -7.86
CA MET A 672 -14.24 23.92 -7.88
C MET A 672 -14.60 23.48 -6.47
N PRO A 673 -15.90 23.47 -6.10
CA PRO A 673 -16.33 22.92 -4.83
C PRO A 673 -16.30 21.38 -4.85
N PHE A 674 -15.97 20.76 -3.72
CA PHE A 674 -16.06 19.33 -3.51
C PHE A 674 -16.64 19.02 -2.13
N GLN A 675 -17.72 18.24 -2.10
CA GLN A 675 -18.40 17.82 -0.89
C GLN A 675 -18.23 16.32 -0.70
N SER A 676 -17.65 15.92 0.44
CA SER A 676 -17.62 14.51 0.87
C SER A 676 -19.05 14.00 1.09
N LEU A 677 -19.31 12.73 0.74
CA LEU A 677 -20.60 12.08 0.98
C LEU A 677 -20.79 11.64 2.44
N GLY A 678 -19.76 11.74 3.29
CA GLY A 678 -19.79 11.22 4.65
C GLY A 678 -19.78 9.68 4.66
N ASN A 679 -20.51 9.09 5.60
CA ASN A 679 -20.51 7.65 5.90
C ASN A 679 -19.12 7.12 6.23
N GLY A 680 -18.31 7.89 6.96
CA GLY A 680 -16.90 7.56 7.24
C GLY A 680 -15.88 8.38 6.44
N ARG A 681 -16.29 8.90 5.27
CA ARG A 681 -15.42 9.69 4.40
C ARG A 681 -15.20 11.12 4.89
N GLY A 682 -14.01 11.65 4.63
CA GLY A 682 -13.65 13.05 4.81
C GLY A 682 -12.87 13.33 6.10
N TYR A 683 -12.29 12.30 6.71
CA TYR A 683 -11.52 12.43 7.93
C TYR A 683 -10.16 11.72 7.84
N LEU A 684 -9.18 12.27 8.55
CA LEU A 684 -7.85 11.69 8.70
C LEU A 684 -7.39 11.86 10.14
N ARG A 685 -6.61 10.91 10.66
CA ARG A 685 -5.90 11.12 11.92
C ARG A 685 -4.69 12.03 11.70
N PRO A 686 -4.23 12.76 12.74
CA PRO A 686 -2.91 13.38 12.72
C PRO A 686 -1.84 12.31 12.56
N ALA A 687 -0.81 12.61 11.78
CA ALA A 687 0.41 11.83 11.83
C ALA A 687 1.07 12.03 13.21
N SER A 688 1.57 10.96 13.81
CA SER A 688 2.45 11.08 14.98
C SER A 688 3.73 11.79 14.55
N LEU A 689 4.22 12.70 15.40
CA LEU A 689 5.52 13.36 15.20
C LEU A 689 6.67 12.65 15.94
N VAL A 690 6.43 11.47 16.51
CA VAL A 690 7.50 10.65 17.10
C VAL A 690 8.54 10.34 16.03
N SER A 691 9.82 10.56 16.33
CA SER A 691 10.92 10.27 15.41
C SER A 691 10.78 10.99 14.08
N LEU A 692 10.26 12.22 14.08
CA LEU A 692 9.94 12.96 12.85
C LEU A 692 11.16 13.11 11.92
N TRP A 693 12.37 13.22 12.49
CA TRP A 693 13.63 13.27 11.75
C TRP A 693 13.87 12.02 10.88
N THR A 694 13.41 10.86 11.34
CA THR A 694 13.52 9.62 10.58
C THR A 694 12.47 9.52 9.50
N SER A 695 11.37 10.27 9.49
CA SER A 695 10.22 10.00 8.61
C SER A 695 10.14 10.84 7.34
N ALA A 696 10.95 11.89 7.21
CA ALA A 696 10.98 12.76 6.02
C ALA A 696 11.18 11.99 4.69
N PRO A 697 10.61 12.42 3.55
CA PRO A 697 9.74 13.60 3.34
C PRO A 697 8.37 13.53 4.05
N TYR A 698 7.57 14.60 3.97
CA TYR A 698 6.31 14.72 4.71
C TYR A 698 5.04 14.73 3.84
N LEU A 699 3.92 14.82 4.56
CA LEU A 699 2.55 14.54 4.13
C LEU A 699 2.30 13.05 3.92
N LEU A 700 1.03 12.70 3.68
CA LEU A 700 0.58 11.31 3.58
C LEU A 700 1.24 10.54 2.44
N ASN A 701 1.89 11.21 1.49
CA ASN A 701 2.42 10.65 0.24
C ASN A 701 3.87 11.07 -0.04
N ASN A 702 4.62 11.54 0.98
CA ASN A 702 6.00 12.02 0.83
C ASN A 702 6.19 13.18 -0.18
N SER A 703 5.14 13.93 -0.52
CA SER A 703 5.21 14.96 -1.56
C SER A 703 5.86 16.29 -1.12
N VAL A 704 6.02 16.55 0.19
CA VAL A 704 6.67 17.76 0.71
C VAL A 704 8.07 17.42 1.19
N GLY A 705 9.07 17.96 0.50
CA GLY A 705 10.48 17.66 0.75
C GLY A 705 11.09 16.71 -0.28
N TYR A 706 10.25 15.97 -1.02
CA TYR A 706 10.72 15.14 -2.12
C TYR A 706 11.38 15.98 -3.23
N THR A 707 12.56 15.54 -3.63
CA THR A 707 13.33 16.08 -4.75
C THR A 707 13.30 15.07 -5.88
N PRO A 708 12.70 15.39 -7.05
CA PRO A 708 12.77 14.53 -8.22
C PRO A 708 14.22 14.29 -8.63
N TYR A 709 14.55 13.07 -9.03
CA TYR A 709 15.87 12.66 -9.51
C TYR A 709 15.83 12.40 -11.02
N PRO A 710 16.96 12.55 -11.72
CA PRO A 710 17.04 12.16 -13.12
C PRO A 710 17.07 10.64 -13.22
N TYR A 711 16.04 10.03 -13.82
CA TYR A 711 16.00 8.60 -14.08
C TYR A 711 16.85 8.25 -15.31
N THR A 712 18.17 8.43 -15.22
CA THR A 712 19.11 8.34 -16.34
C THR A 712 20.28 7.40 -16.06
N ARG A 713 20.79 6.71 -17.08
CA ARG A 713 21.78 5.65 -16.91
C ARG A 713 23.09 6.13 -16.28
N ASP A 714 23.50 7.37 -16.56
CA ASP A 714 24.63 8.04 -15.91
C ASP A 714 24.43 8.24 -14.42
N TYR A 715 23.20 8.55 -13.98
CA TYR A 715 22.86 8.65 -12.56
C TYR A 715 22.99 7.28 -11.89
N TYR A 716 22.54 6.18 -12.53
CA TYR A 716 22.59 4.82 -11.97
C TYR A 716 23.91 4.07 -12.20
N ALA A 717 24.88 4.64 -12.91
CA ALA A 717 26.10 3.95 -13.31
C ALA A 717 27.00 3.63 -12.09
N PRO A 718 27.51 2.39 -11.96
CA PRO A 718 28.45 2.05 -10.91
C PRO A 718 29.87 2.55 -11.25
N ALA A 719 30.21 3.79 -10.89
CA ALA A 719 31.60 4.25 -10.78
C ALA A 719 31.74 5.53 -9.95
N GLY A 720 32.57 5.47 -8.90
CA GLY A 720 33.37 6.53 -8.28
C GLY A 720 32.72 7.92 -8.08
N GLU A 721 32.36 8.22 -6.84
CA GLU A 721 32.02 9.58 -6.33
C GLU A 721 30.73 10.25 -6.88
N GLY A 722 29.89 9.52 -7.64
CA GLY A 722 28.53 9.97 -7.99
C GLY A 722 27.50 9.74 -6.88
N ALA A 723 26.54 10.65 -6.72
CA ALA A 723 25.53 10.64 -5.64
C ALA A 723 24.76 9.31 -5.51
N TYR A 724 24.39 8.67 -6.61
CA TYR A 724 23.61 7.42 -6.55
C TYR A 724 24.45 6.18 -6.20
N GLY A 725 25.69 6.09 -6.70
CA GLY A 725 26.56 4.92 -6.50
C GLY A 725 27.16 4.79 -5.10
N ALA A 726 26.98 5.79 -4.24
CA ALA A 726 27.41 5.71 -2.86
C ALA A 726 26.49 4.76 -2.07
N THR A 727 27.09 3.81 -1.37
CA THR A 727 26.36 2.83 -0.54
C THR A 727 26.74 2.92 0.94
N GLN A 728 27.74 3.74 1.28
CA GLN A 728 28.34 3.73 2.61
C GLN A 728 27.79 4.82 3.53
N CYS A 729 27.64 4.49 4.81
CA CYS A 729 27.45 5.46 5.90
C CYS A 729 28.70 5.54 6.79
N PRO A 730 29.05 6.73 7.31
CA PRO A 730 28.52 8.05 6.97
C PRO A 730 28.86 8.44 5.52
N ASN A 731 28.01 9.25 4.89
CA ASN A 731 28.20 9.65 3.49
C ASN A 731 28.92 10.99 3.35
N ARG A 732 29.73 11.14 2.30
CA ARG A 732 30.37 12.43 1.96
C ARG A 732 29.38 13.47 1.44
N ASN A 733 28.36 13.03 0.71
CA ASN A 733 27.28 13.88 0.21
C ASN A 733 26.09 13.81 1.18
N THR A 734 26.05 14.73 2.13
CA THR A 734 24.98 14.84 3.12
C THR A 734 23.63 15.22 2.50
N ASP A 735 23.61 15.68 1.25
CA ASP A 735 22.40 16.11 0.56
C ASP A 735 21.75 14.99 -0.27
N ASP A 736 22.30 13.76 -0.30
CA ASP A 736 21.63 12.62 -0.94
C ASP A 736 20.43 12.17 -0.10
N PRO A 737 19.17 12.39 -0.53
CA PRO A 737 17.99 12.03 0.26
C PRO A 737 17.69 10.53 0.25
N PHE A 738 18.41 9.74 -0.55
CA PHE A 738 18.17 8.31 -0.74
C PHE A 738 19.16 7.43 0.04
N LEU A 739 19.99 8.03 0.89
CA LEU A 739 20.81 7.32 1.86
C LEU A 739 20.22 7.42 3.27
N PRO A 740 20.36 6.37 4.09
CA PRO A 740 19.81 6.31 5.44
C PRO A 740 20.75 6.85 6.53
N CYS A 741 21.89 7.43 6.17
CA CYS A 741 22.86 7.94 7.15
C CYS A 741 22.25 9.09 7.97
N VAL A 742 22.69 9.25 9.23
CA VAL A 742 22.13 10.24 10.17
C VAL A 742 22.14 11.65 9.57
N GLU A 743 23.25 12.07 8.96
CA GLU A 743 23.39 13.41 8.36
C GLU A 743 22.42 13.62 7.19
N ASN A 744 22.27 12.60 6.33
CA ASN A 744 21.34 12.62 5.20
C ASN A 744 19.88 12.70 5.68
N ARG A 745 19.52 11.95 6.73
CA ARG A 745 18.18 12.01 7.35
C ARG A 745 17.90 13.36 7.97
N VAL A 746 18.86 13.97 8.68
CA VAL A 746 18.75 15.31 9.27
C VAL A 746 18.61 16.39 8.17
N ALA A 747 19.37 16.29 7.08
CA ALA A 747 19.23 17.18 5.93
C ALA A 747 17.85 17.05 5.26
N ALA A 748 17.36 15.82 5.09
CA ALA A 748 16.01 15.56 4.58
C ALA A 748 14.92 16.12 5.51
N PHE A 749 15.08 15.96 6.83
CA PHE A 749 14.20 16.56 7.85
C PHE A 749 14.16 18.08 7.69
N ASP A 750 15.32 18.75 7.67
CA ASP A 750 15.41 20.21 7.62
C ASP A 750 14.78 20.76 6.32
N SER A 751 15.11 20.19 5.16
CA SER A 751 14.51 20.58 3.88
C SER A 751 12.99 20.39 3.86
N SER A 752 12.51 19.26 4.39
CA SER A 752 11.09 18.91 4.36
C SER A 752 10.28 19.75 5.35
N ILE A 753 10.80 20.01 6.56
CA ILE A 753 10.07 20.71 7.61
C ILE A 753 9.94 22.21 7.29
N ARG A 754 10.98 22.80 6.68
CA ARG A 754 10.93 24.17 6.16
C ARG A 754 9.85 24.34 5.11
N LYS A 755 9.76 23.41 4.16
CA LYS A 755 8.69 23.41 3.14
C LYS A 755 7.32 23.14 3.74
N LEU A 756 7.22 22.32 4.79
CA LEU A 756 5.96 22.08 5.48
C LEU A 756 5.47 23.35 6.18
N LEU A 757 6.34 24.05 6.91
CA LEU A 757 6.01 25.27 7.66
C LEU A 757 5.93 26.52 6.78
N ASP A 758 6.49 26.49 5.56
CA ASP A 758 6.40 27.56 4.57
C ASP A 758 5.87 27.03 3.22
N PRO A 759 4.54 26.94 3.06
CA PRO A 759 3.92 26.46 1.82
C PRO A 759 4.36 27.23 0.56
N SER A 760 4.84 28.47 0.68
CA SER A 760 5.28 29.28 -0.47
C SER A 760 6.57 28.73 -1.13
N THR A 761 7.32 27.91 -0.40
CA THR A 761 8.57 27.28 -0.87
C THR A 761 8.37 25.88 -1.45
N ARG A 762 7.13 25.38 -1.44
CA ARG A 762 6.81 24.04 -1.96
C ARG A 762 6.87 24.01 -3.48
N ARG A 763 6.98 22.79 -4.02
CA ARG A 763 6.84 22.53 -5.47
C ARG A 763 5.44 22.93 -5.94
N MET A 764 5.40 23.69 -7.03
CA MET A 764 4.17 24.17 -7.67
C MET A 764 4.01 23.58 -9.08
N ASP A 765 2.77 23.41 -9.54
CA ASP A 765 2.48 23.07 -10.93
C ASP A 765 2.80 24.26 -11.84
N GLN A 766 3.39 23.97 -13.00
CA GLN A 766 3.77 24.99 -13.99
C GLN A 766 2.94 24.87 -15.28
N GLN A 767 2.00 23.93 -15.36
CA GLN A 767 1.26 23.62 -16.57
C GLN A 767 -0.21 24.06 -16.51
N THR A 768 -0.71 24.50 -15.36
CA THR A 768 -2.07 25.06 -15.26
C THR A 768 -2.15 26.48 -15.80
N THR A 769 -3.31 26.86 -16.35
CA THR A 769 -3.54 28.25 -16.83
C THR A 769 -3.52 29.24 -15.67
N GLU A 770 -4.26 28.95 -14.60
CA GLU A 770 -4.19 29.66 -13.33
C GLU A 770 -3.33 28.88 -12.33
N PRO A 771 -2.53 29.54 -11.46
CA PRO A 771 -1.76 28.85 -10.44
C PRO A 771 -2.64 28.06 -9.47
N VAL A 772 -2.19 26.86 -9.09
CA VAL A 772 -2.82 26.02 -8.07
C VAL A 772 -1.91 25.93 -6.83
N PRO A 773 -2.41 25.67 -5.61
CA PRO A 773 -1.64 25.70 -4.37
C PRO A 773 -0.80 24.40 -4.15
N GLY A 774 -0.02 24.00 -5.16
CA GLY A 774 0.78 22.78 -5.14
C GLY A 774 1.05 22.24 -6.54
N TYR A 775 1.37 20.96 -6.68
CA TYR A 775 1.58 20.30 -7.98
C TYR A 775 0.62 19.14 -8.23
N ILE A 776 0.48 18.76 -9.50
CA ILE A 776 -0.35 17.65 -9.97
C ILE A 776 0.54 16.51 -10.50
N TYR A 777 0.15 15.26 -10.30
CA TYR A 777 0.80 14.11 -10.93
C TYR A 777 0.54 14.09 -12.43
N ARG A 778 1.62 14.09 -13.23
CA ARG A 778 1.60 14.18 -14.68
C ARG A 778 2.53 13.14 -15.30
N THR A 779 2.19 12.67 -16.49
CA THR A 779 3.04 11.76 -17.25
C THR A 779 4.40 12.41 -17.58
N SER A 780 5.50 11.67 -17.40
CA SER A 780 6.87 12.11 -17.70
C SER A 780 7.26 11.98 -19.18
N ALA A 781 6.44 11.26 -19.96
CA ALA A 781 6.63 10.96 -21.36
C ALA A 781 5.27 10.66 -22.04
N PRO A 782 5.20 10.67 -23.39
CA PRO A 782 4.07 10.08 -24.09
C PRO A 782 3.88 8.62 -23.67
N SER A 783 2.65 8.21 -23.38
CA SER A 783 2.37 6.88 -22.86
C SER A 783 1.04 6.32 -23.34
N CYS A 784 0.90 5.00 -23.34
CA CYS A 784 -0.34 4.31 -23.63
C CYS A 784 -0.76 3.39 -22.49
N LEU A 785 -2.06 3.24 -22.29
CA LEU A 785 -2.61 2.15 -21.51
C LEU A 785 -2.61 0.89 -22.38
N VAL A 786 -1.73 -0.06 -22.05
CA VAL A 786 -1.49 -1.26 -22.86
C VAL A 786 -1.92 -2.52 -22.10
N ILE A 787 -2.66 -3.39 -22.78
CA ILE A 787 -3.00 -4.75 -22.35
C ILE A 787 -2.42 -5.73 -23.38
N PRO A 788 -1.26 -6.35 -23.13
CA PRO A 788 -0.69 -7.44 -23.92
C PRO A 788 -1.69 -8.52 -24.33
N PRO A 789 -1.48 -9.16 -25.51
CA PRO A 789 -2.39 -10.16 -26.03
C PRO A 789 -2.70 -11.28 -25.04
N GLY A 790 -1.69 -11.80 -24.34
CA GLY A 790 -1.84 -12.88 -23.36
C GLY A 790 -2.83 -12.57 -22.23
N PHE A 791 -3.10 -11.29 -21.96
CA PHE A 791 -3.98 -10.83 -20.89
C PHE A 791 -5.35 -10.32 -21.37
N THR A 792 -5.59 -10.27 -22.70
CA THR A 792 -6.90 -9.85 -23.20
C THR A 792 -7.94 -10.98 -23.06
N PRO A 793 -9.23 -10.63 -22.86
CA PRO A 793 -10.29 -11.64 -22.77
C PRO A 793 -10.32 -12.55 -24.00
N ASP A 794 -10.63 -13.84 -23.84
CA ASP A 794 -10.63 -14.81 -24.95
C ASP A 794 -11.55 -14.40 -26.12
N ILE A 795 -12.64 -13.68 -25.82
CA ILE A 795 -13.52 -13.10 -26.85
C ILE A 795 -12.80 -12.01 -27.67
N VAL A 796 -11.92 -11.22 -27.07
CA VAL A 796 -11.10 -10.22 -27.79
C VAL A 796 -10.08 -10.93 -28.66
N GLN A 797 -9.42 -11.97 -28.15
CA GLN A 797 -8.46 -12.77 -28.91
C GLN A 797 -9.12 -13.48 -30.10
N THR A 798 -10.26 -14.16 -29.86
CA THR A 798 -11.01 -14.91 -30.89
C THR A 798 -11.48 -14.02 -32.03
N TRP A 799 -11.88 -12.78 -31.72
CA TRP A 799 -12.43 -11.83 -32.68
C TRP A 799 -11.45 -10.71 -33.04
N SER A 800 -10.17 -10.83 -32.69
CA SER A 800 -9.14 -9.77 -32.83
C SER A 800 -9.16 -9.19 -34.25
N GLY A 801 -9.08 -10.03 -35.29
CA GLY A 801 -9.10 -9.58 -36.68
C GLY A 801 -10.38 -8.84 -37.12
N THR A 802 -11.51 -9.01 -36.43
CA THR A 802 -12.73 -8.23 -36.66
C THR A 802 -12.73 -6.95 -35.82
N LEU A 803 -12.32 -7.04 -34.55
CA LEU A 803 -12.23 -5.91 -33.64
C LEU A 803 -11.18 -4.88 -34.10
N THR A 804 -10.02 -5.31 -34.57
CA THR A 804 -9.00 -4.45 -35.20
C THR A 804 -9.54 -3.72 -36.42
N LYS A 805 -10.43 -4.33 -37.22
CA LYS A 805 -11.08 -3.63 -38.35
C LYS A 805 -12.08 -2.57 -37.91
N LEU A 806 -12.77 -2.81 -36.79
CA LEU A 806 -13.80 -1.91 -36.25
C LEU A 806 -13.21 -0.78 -35.40
N ALA A 807 -12.14 -1.07 -34.67
CA ALA A 807 -11.45 -0.18 -33.75
C ALA A 807 -9.92 -0.35 -33.85
N PRO A 808 -9.30 -0.02 -35.01
CA PRO A 808 -7.85 -0.11 -35.18
C PRO A 808 -7.09 0.85 -34.25
N TRP A 809 -7.78 1.82 -33.67
CA TRP A 809 -7.28 2.78 -32.68
C TRP A 809 -7.21 2.20 -31.26
N ALA A 810 -7.73 0.99 -31.02
CA ALA A 810 -7.79 0.36 -29.70
C ALA A 810 -7.28 -1.08 -29.66
N VAL A 811 -7.42 -1.85 -30.74
CA VAL A 811 -7.09 -3.28 -30.78
C VAL A 811 -6.04 -3.55 -31.85
N THR A 812 -4.89 -4.10 -31.48
CA THR A 812 -3.81 -4.45 -32.42
C THR A 812 -4.14 -5.74 -33.19
N PRO A 813 -3.50 -6.00 -34.34
CA PRO A 813 -3.69 -7.26 -35.09
C PRO A 813 -3.40 -8.53 -34.27
N GLU A 814 -2.48 -8.43 -33.31
CA GLU A 814 -2.06 -9.49 -32.39
C GLU A 814 -3.06 -9.68 -31.24
N GLY A 815 -4.07 -8.81 -31.13
CA GLY A 815 -5.11 -8.90 -30.11
C GLY A 815 -4.77 -8.21 -28.79
N ALA A 816 -3.76 -7.33 -28.75
CA ALA A 816 -3.51 -6.44 -27.64
C ALA A 816 -4.52 -5.28 -27.63
N ILE A 817 -4.78 -4.69 -26.45
CA ILE A 817 -5.51 -3.43 -26.34
C ILE A 817 -4.52 -2.31 -26.06
N ALA A 818 -4.59 -1.21 -26.81
CA ALA A 818 -3.73 -0.05 -26.61
C ALA A 818 -4.55 1.23 -26.74
N LEU A 819 -4.65 2.01 -25.65
CA LEU A 819 -5.37 3.28 -25.61
C LEU A 819 -4.39 4.43 -25.40
N GLY A 820 -4.37 5.38 -26.34
CA GLY A 820 -3.45 6.51 -26.35
C GLY A 820 -2.98 6.87 -27.77
N PRO A 821 -1.80 7.50 -27.92
CA PRO A 821 -0.91 7.92 -26.83
C PRO A 821 -1.47 9.13 -26.08
N PHE A 822 -1.40 9.10 -24.75
CA PHE A 822 -1.52 10.28 -23.91
C PHE A 822 -0.23 11.10 -24.02
N PRO A 823 -0.30 12.44 -24.16
CA PRO A 823 0.88 13.27 -24.27
C PRO A 823 1.66 13.31 -22.94
N GLU A 824 2.93 13.68 -23.01
CA GLU A 824 3.71 14.14 -21.84
C GLU A 824 2.97 15.30 -21.15
N GLY A 825 2.95 15.31 -19.82
CA GLY A 825 2.21 16.32 -19.04
C GLY A 825 0.73 16.01 -18.79
N PHE A 826 0.21 14.89 -19.33
CA PHE A 826 -1.18 14.47 -19.09
C PHE A 826 -1.43 14.24 -17.59
N PRO A 827 -2.50 14.82 -16.99
CA PRO A 827 -2.79 14.66 -15.57
C PRO A 827 -3.28 13.24 -15.28
N ILE A 828 -2.42 12.42 -14.66
CA ILE A 828 -2.65 10.98 -14.46
C ILE A 828 -3.96 10.72 -13.73
N ASN A 829 -4.18 11.47 -12.64
CA ASN A 829 -5.33 11.30 -11.78
C ASN A 829 -6.66 11.66 -12.46
N ALA A 830 -6.67 12.41 -13.57
CA ALA A 830 -7.88 12.62 -14.34
C ALA A 830 -8.41 11.30 -14.91
N LEU A 831 -7.52 10.39 -15.34
CA LEU A 831 -7.94 9.08 -15.82
C LEU A 831 -8.19 8.11 -14.65
N THR A 832 -7.25 7.98 -13.71
CA THR A 832 -7.34 6.95 -12.65
C THR A 832 -8.47 7.20 -11.67
N ASN A 833 -8.88 8.46 -11.46
CA ASN A 833 -9.98 8.79 -10.55
C ASN A 833 -11.36 8.66 -11.22
N THR A 834 -11.43 8.20 -12.47
CA THR A 834 -12.70 8.08 -13.21
C THR A 834 -13.57 7.00 -12.59
N LYS A 835 -14.76 7.38 -12.11
CA LYS A 835 -15.72 6.47 -11.50
C LYS A 835 -16.46 5.67 -12.57
N LEU A 836 -16.01 4.44 -12.82
CA LEU A 836 -16.62 3.55 -13.83
C LEU A 836 -17.82 2.77 -13.31
N LEU A 837 -17.86 2.51 -12.00
CA LEU A 837 -18.96 1.85 -11.33
C LEU A 837 -19.45 2.70 -10.17
N PRO A 838 -20.76 2.67 -9.88
CA PRO A 838 -21.28 3.37 -8.73
C PRO A 838 -20.81 2.71 -7.42
N ASP A 839 -20.72 3.50 -6.35
CA ASP A 839 -20.33 3.03 -5.00
C ASP A 839 -21.47 2.22 -4.35
N ASN A 840 -21.19 1.45 -3.30
CA ASN A 840 -22.21 0.62 -2.64
C ASN A 840 -23.28 1.46 -1.91
N ASP A 841 -22.89 2.63 -1.42
CA ASP A 841 -23.74 3.58 -0.73
C ASP A 841 -24.18 4.76 -1.62
N GLU A 842 -23.99 4.68 -2.95
CA GLU A 842 -24.36 5.77 -3.85
C GLU A 842 -25.89 5.93 -3.96
N PRO A 843 -26.45 7.10 -3.59
CA PRO A 843 -27.90 7.27 -3.52
C PRO A 843 -28.57 7.37 -4.90
N ASP A 844 -27.86 7.80 -5.95
CA ASP A 844 -28.38 7.99 -7.31
C ASP A 844 -27.64 7.15 -8.35
N MET A 845 -27.84 5.83 -8.28
CA MET A 845 -27.28 4.84 -9.21
C MET A 845 -27.69 5.12 -10.66
N LEU A 846 -28.93 5.56 -10.90
CA LEU A 846 -29.44 5.83 -12.25
C LEU A 846 -28.78 7.09 -12.83
N GLY A 847 -28.62 8.14 -12.05
CA GLY A 847 -27.90 9.36 -12.44
C GLY A 847 -26.44 9.09 -12.76
N HIS A 848 -25.77 8.18 -12.04
CA HIS A 848 -24.43 7.73 -12.39
C HIS A 848 -24.39 7.08 -13.78
N MET A 849 -25.27 6.11 -14.06
CA MET A 849 -25.35 5.44 -15.36
C MET A 849 -25.69 6.39 -16.51
N VAL A 850 -26.58 7.37 -16.25
CA VAL A 850 -26.91 8.42 -17.24
C VAL A 850 -25.71 9.32 -17.53
N ARG A 851 -24.92 9.69 -16.50
CA ARG A 851 -23.68 10.48 -16.68
C ARG A 851 -22.67 9.72 -17.55
N LEU A 852 -22.39 8.46 -17.22
CA LEU A 852 -21.52 7.60 -18.04
C LEU A 852 -22.02 7.47 -19.48
N GLY A 853 -23.33 7.22 -19.67
CA GLY A 853 -23.93 7.12 -20.99
C GLY A 853 -23.82 8.41 -21.83
N LYS A 854 -23.89 9.58 -21.18
CA LYS A 854 -23.71 10.89 -21.85
C LYS A 854 -22.25 11.18 -22.18
N SER A 855 -21.31 10.79 -21.31
CA SER A 855 -19.88 11.00 -21.53
C SER A 855 -19.25 10.01 -22.50
N GLY A 856 -19.83 8.81 -22.63
CA GLY A 856 -19.30 7.72 -23.47
C GLY A 856 -18.95 8.12 -24.91
N PRO A 857 -19.84 8.76 -25.68
CA PRO A 857 -19.53 9.21 -27.04
C PRO A 857 -18.36 10.20 -27.12
N ALA A 858 -18.22 11.10 -26.14
CA ALA A 858 -17.12 12.06 -26.09
C ALA A 858 -15.78 11.35 -25.80
N LEU A 859 -15.77 10.43 -24.83
CA LEU A 859 -14.59 9.61 -24.50
C LEU A 859 -14.16 8.76 -25.70
N ILE A 860 -15.07 8.00 -26.31
CA ILE A 860 -14.79 7.17 -27.48
C ILE A 860 -14.30 8.04 -28.64
N GLY A 861 -14.92 9.20 -28.85
CA GLY A 861 -14.52 10.16 -29.88
C GLY A 861 -13.10 10.68 -29.67
N ALA A 862 -12.72 10.99 -28.43
CA ALA A 862 -11.37 11.44 -28.08
C ALA A 862 -10.34 10.32 -28.26
N PHE A 863 -10.58 9.12 -27.72
CA PHE A 863 -9.67 7.98 -27.88
C PHE A 863 -9.48 7.56 -29.34
N LYS A 864 -10.55 7.59 -30.13
CA LYS A 864 -10.47 7.34 -31.58
C LYS A 864 -9.60 8.38 -32.29
N GLN A 865 -9.63 9.64 -31.85
CA GLN A 865 -8.78 10.70 -32.41
C GLN A 865 -7.32 10.57 -31.97
N LEU A 866 -7.05 10.06 -30.76
CA LEU A 866 -5.68 9.75 -30.32
C LEU A 866 -5.04 8.65 -31.19
N GLY A 867 -5.84 7.71 -31.68
CA GLY A 867 -5.48 6.88 -32.83
C GLY A 867 -4.69 5.61 -32.54
N GLY A 868 -4.33 5.32 -31.28
CA GLY A 868 -3.74 4.03 -30.87
C GLY A 868 -2.30 3.82 -31.30
N GLN A 869 -1.56 4.90 -31.55
CA GLN A 869 -0.16 4.86 -31.98
C GLN A 869 0.78 4.65 -30.78
N CYS A 870 0.92 3.40 -30.35
CA CYS A 870 1.53 3.02 -29.07
C CYS A 870 2.84 2.21 -29.16
N SER A 871 3.41 1.99 -30.35
CA SER A 871 4.77 1.44 -30.44
C SER A 871 5.81 2.45 -29.94
N ALA A 872 6.98 1.97 -29.52
CA ALA A 872 8.06 2.85 -29.06
C ALA A 872 8.46 3.87 -30.14
N GLU A 873 8.55 3.44 -31.40
CA GLU A 873 8.87 4.29 -32.56
C GLU A 873 7.77 5.32 -32.81
N GLN A 874 6.50 4.90 -32.70
CA GLN A 874 5.35 5.78 -32.88
C GLN A 874 5.27 6.84 -31.78
N MET A 875 5.49 6.48 -30.52
CA MET A 875 5.48 7.43 -29.40
C MET A 875 6.68 8.39 -29.42
N ALA A 876 7.78 7.98 -30.05
CA ALA A 876 8.94 8.84 -30.29
C ALA A 876 8.72 9.84 -31.45
N ASP A 877 7.78 9.58 -32.36
CA ASP A 877 7.50 10.45 -33.51
C ASP A 877 6.96 11.83 -33.07
N PRO A 878 7.61 12.95 -33.47
CA PRO A 878 7.17 14.28 -33.09
C PRO A 878 5.76 14.65 -33.58
N GLY A 879 5.34 14.12 -34.74
CA GLY A 879 4.01 14.34 -35.29
C GLY A 879 2.92 13.66 -34.45
N VAL A 880 3.16 12.42 -34.01
CA VAL A 880 2.27 11.69 -33.08
C VAL A 880 2.17 12.41 -31.73
N ARG A 881 3.29 12.89 -31.20
CA ARG A 881 3.32 13.68 -29.94
C ARG A 881 2.54 14.99 -30.07
N ALA A 882 2.73 15.74 -31.15
CA ALA A 882 2.01 16.98 -31.38
C ALA A 882 0.50 16.73 -31.59
N HIS A 883 0.15 15.68 -32.33
CA HIS A 883 -1.25 15.30 -32.58
C HIS A 883 -1.97 14.87 -31.30
N SER A 884 -1.37 14.01 -30.48
CA SER A 884 -1.96 13.59 -29.19
C SER A 884 -2.18 14.78 -28.24
N ALA A 885 -1.20 15.68 -28.12
CA ALA A 885 -1.35 16.92 -27.35
C ALA A 885 -2.49 17.79 -27.87
N GLN A 886 -2.59 17.96 -29.19
CA GLN A 886 -3.68 18.70 -29.83
C GLN A 886 -5.05 18.06 -29.55
N VAL A 887 -5.17 16.75 -29.68
CA VAL A 887 -6.42 16.01 -29.44
C VAL A 887 -6.86 16.17 -27.99
N VAL A 888 -5.96 15.98 -27.01
CA VAL A 888 -6.30 16.17 -25.59
C VAL A 888 -6.79 17.61 -25.32
N ALA A 889 -6.14 18.61 -25.92
CA ALA A 889 -6.52 20.01 -25.75
C ALA A 889 -7.85 20.39 -26.42
N GLN A 890 -8.20 19.78 -27.55
CA GLN A 890 -9.35 20.20 -28.38
C GLN A 890 -10.62 19.38 -28.16
N THR A 891 -10.52 18.15 -27.64
CA THR A 891 -11.67 17.24 -27.51
C THR A 891 -12.46 17.40 -26.21
N GLY A 892 -11.94 18.14 -25.23
CA GLY A 892 -12.53 18.21 -23.88
C GLY A 892 -12.42 16.88 -23.12
N LEU A 893 -11.45 16.03 -23.48
CA LEU A 893 -11.22 14.73 -22.82
C LEU A 893 -11.05 14.91 -21.31
N ILE A 894 -10.18 15.84 -20.89
CA ILE A 894 -9.90 16.07 -19.47
C ILE A 894 -11.16 16.56 -18.74
N ASP A 895 -11.90 17.53 -19.30
CA ASP A 895 -13.14 18.02 -18.69
C ASP A 895 -14.17 16.90 -18.52
N THR A 896 -14.27 16.00 -19.51
CA THR A 896 -15.16 14.84 -19.48
C THR A 896 -14.75 13.87 -18.37
N LEU A 897 -13.45 13.61 -18.20
CA LEU A 897 -12.91 12.76 -17.15
C LEU A 897 -13.12 13.38 -15.76
N VAL A 898 -12.87 14.69 -15.62
CA VAL A 898 -13.12 15.43 -14.37
C VAL A 898 -14.60 15.35 -13.97
N GLY A 899 -15.51 15.47 -14.93
CA GLY A 899 -16.96 15.32 -14.68
C GLY A 899 -17.41 13.91 -14.26
N LEU A 900 -16.56 12.90 -14.46
CA LEU A 900 -16.76 11.52 -14.02
C LEU A 900 -15.90 11.14 -12.81
N SER A 901 -15.10 12.08 -12.29
CA SER A 901 -14.14 11.78 -11.24
C SER A 901 -14.84 11.45 -9.92
N LYS A 902 -14.39 10.37 -9.27
CA LYS A 902 -14.78 10.00 -7.91
C LYS A 902 -14.22 10.99 -6.88
N CYS A 903 -13.01 11.49 -7.14
CA CYS A 903 -12.37 12.50 -6.33
C CYS A 903 -11.61 13.49 -7.24
N PRO A 904 -12.14 14.72 -7.42
CA PRO A 904 -11.58 15.73 -8.31
C PRO A 904 -10.48 16.60 -7.65
N ASP A 905 -9.80 16.11 -6.62
CA ASP A 905 -8.64 16.79 -6.03
C ASP A 905 -7.32 16.27 -6.60
N TYR A 906 -6.75 17.05 -7.52
CA TYR A 906 -5.53 16.68 -8.23
C TYR A 906 -4.25 17.27 -7.61
N VAL A 907 -4.36 18.16 -6.61
CA VAL A 907 -3.21 18.80 -5.97
C VAL A 907 -2.72 17.90 -4.83
N VAL A 908 -1.49 17.40 -4.94
CA VAL A 908 -1.03 16.27 -4.10
C VAL A 908 -0.25 16.69 -2.85
N ASN A 909 0.23 17.94 -2.78
CA ASN A 909 1.11 18.43 -1.72
C ASN A 909 0.57 19.67 -0.96
N ARG A 910 -0.75 19.91 -1.02
CA ARG A 910 -1.38 21.07 -0.38
C ARG A 910 -1.26 21.05 1.15
N GLY A 911 -1.62 19.95 1.80
CA GLY A 911 -1.57 19.83 3.26
C GLY A 911 -2.29 20.96 4.00
N HIS A 912 -2.00 21.12 5.29
CA HIS A 912 -2.51 22.24 6.09
C HIS A 912 -1.55 23.44 6.09
N ASP A 913 -2.10 24.62 6.37
CA ASP A 913 -1.34 25.86 6.51
C ASP A 913 -0.96 26.18 7.97
N PHE A 914 -1.18 25.26 8.93
CA PHE A 914 -0.68 25.42 10.30
C PHE A 914 0.85 25.59 10.27
N GLY A 915 1.32 26.73 10.76
CA GLY A 915 2.74 27.12 10.70
C GLY A 915 3.05 28.24 9.71
N ALA A 916 2.28 28.42 8.64
CA ALA A 916 2.52 29.46 7.64
C ALA A 916 2.49 30.90 8.19
N PRO A 917 1.66 31.25 9.20
CA PRO A 917 1.68 32.58 9.81
C PRO A 917 2.87 32.84 10.75
N LEU A 918 3.70 31.83 11.06
CA LEU A 918 4.83 31.99 11.97
C LEU A 918 5.92 32.86 11.33
N SER A 919 6.47 33.80 12.11
CA SER A 919 7.68 34.53 11.71
C SER A 919 8.88 33.59 11.57
N ASP A 920 9.90 33.99 10.80
CA ASP A 920 11.11 33.17 10.59
C ASP A 920 11.75 32.71 11.92
N PRO A 921 11.93 33.57 12.94
CA PRO A 921 12.47 33.11 14.22
C PRO A 921 11.59 32.08 14.94
N GLN A 922 10.26 32.21 14.83
CA GLN A 922 9.34 31.22 15.41
C GLN A 922 9.39 29.88 14.67
N ARG A 923 9.57 29.91 13.33
CA ARG A 923 9.76 28.71 12.53
C ARG A 923 11.05 27.99 12.89
N GLU A 924 12.17 28.71 12.99
CA GLU A 924 13.45 28.12 13.43
C GLU A 924 13.35 27.53 14.84
N ALA A 925 12.71 28.25 15.77
CA ALA A 925 12.49 27.75 17.13
C ALA A 925 11.67 26.45 17.15
N LEU A 926 10.58 26.40 16.38
CA LEU A 926 9.76 25.19 16.26
C LEU A 926 10.57 24.03 15.64
N ILE A 927 11.32 24.28 14.57
CA ILE A 927 12.16 23.26 13.91
C ILE A 927 13.19 22.69 14.88
N ALA A 928 13.86 23.55 15.66
CA ALA A 928 14.82 23.12 16.67
C ALA A 928 14.17 22.17 17.69
N TYR A 929 12.98 22.50 18.19
CA TYR A 929 12.27 21.65 19.15
C TYR A 929 11.76 20.33 18.56
N LEU A 930 11.22 20.36 17.33
CA LEU A 930 10.75 19.16 16.63
C LEU A 930 11.87 18.14 16.37
N MET A 931 13.14 18.56 16.34
CA MET A 931 14.29 17.68 16.20
C MET A 931 14.53 16.78 17.44
N HIS A 932 13.94 17.13 18.59
CA HIS A 932 14.01 16.32 19.83
C HIS A 932 12.94 15.22 19.91
N PHE A 933 12.00 15.20 18.97
CA PHE A 933 10.90 14.24 18.92
C PHE A 933 11.35 12.93 18.26
#